data_AF-A0A1G6NII0-F1
#
_entry.id   AF-A0A1G6NII0-F1
#
_cell.length_a   1.000
_cell.length_b   1.000
_cell.length_c   1.000
_cell.angle_alpha   90.00
_cell.angle_beta   90.00
_cell.angle_gamma   90.00
#
_symmetry.space_group_name_H-M   'P 1'
#
loop_
_entity.id
_entity.type
_entity.pdbx_description
1 polymer ?
#
loop_
_entity_poly.entity_id
_entity_poly.type
_entity_poly.pdbx_seq_one_letter_code
_entity_poly.pdbx_strand_id
1 'polypeptide(L)'
;MKIQELPARAYLAHLRRHPVPELMDEECLAALANVEAQFGDTITHGAGLEVRLGNPARFVDYIMCVDQDYVPGIKCIWYEIDYADYLRGGEISPCLFINTSDYKEEKADEPEHTAAEDDNVQRQEKPFVPPMGKKFWDSVLPPFAGEKRASRLRGQLDRVLAALPPNATIKQIGTMSPRGELDILRLVVIFHQWETIFAWLRDVGWPGDTGAMEQALLPWKEAQGFAVNIDLSESGLLEKTGLEVFGRWRHPLLVDKFIERLEEAGLCLPSKGAALRRWIRILPDGDPFIQTLVTYFKLNYAKGRVTEAKAYLEQSPYIHHHYFPHYERPVRLDMELTDGTAVLPEETALARIRECGENRVRGIRFFGGETYEPLERLLKACVAAGLRAEVVLGRPRAQEQESAALQIEHSWLAALVAAGVDSFLIDLESETDEYALHILAALKELEAANVRARWYMHRDNAGKLAAVAKAAEESGAVELLVTGMKLSAAKNVGTVFPSREQISAAAEFVKDHNGYNESAEGSQESASQETDQNQDTQSAAQPVGMQIAVESCFSPLRAYLDGPDPKYNANRGIERGCEAGRSFMALGADGRFAPCLHWKSGETLQRELQSDRGDSDNTENLVEYWEHAPALQALRENGETRQHCAGCCYERRCLPCQACEEGVTGCPLSN
;
A
#
# COMPACT_ATOMS: atom_id res chain seq x y z
N MET A 1 6.13 -1.03 2.38
CA MET A 1 5.02 -0.96 3.35
C MET A 1 4.35 -2.33 3.55
N LYS A 2 4.04 -2.74 4.79
CA LYS A 2 3.31 -3.99 5.07
C LYS A 2 1.82 -3.76 4.80
N ILE A 3 1.19 -4.67 4.04
CA ILE A 3 -0.27 -4.67 3.87
C ILE A 3 -0.90 -4.95 5.23
N GLN A 4 -1.88 -4.14 5.60
CA GLN A 4 -2.60 -4.28 6.86
C GLN A 4 -4.03 -4.74 6.57
N GLU A 5 -4.47 -5.76 7.30
CA GLU A 5 -5.87 -6.12 7.39
C GLU A 5 -6.61 -5.05 8.18
N LEU A 6 -7.68 -4.48 7.60
CA LEU A 6 -8.39 -3.35 8.19
C LEU A 6 -9.86 -3.70 8.42
N PRO A 7 -10.45 -3.30 9.56
CA PRO A 7 -11.88 -3.44 9.77
C PRO A 7 -12.66 -2.45 8.89
N ALA A 8 -13.89 -2.79 8.50
CA ALA A 8 -14.72 -1.94 7.63
C ALA A 8 -14.89 -0.50 8.16
N ARG A 9 -14.93 -0.30 9.49
CA ARG A 9 -14.98 1.04 10.10
C ARG A 9 -13.80 1.94 9.73
N ALA A 10 -12.61 1.38 9.48
CA ALA A 10 -11.45 2.16 9.08
C ALA A 10 -11.64 2.78 7.69
N TYR A 11 -12.18 2.00 6.74
CA TYR A 11 -12.52 2.48 5.40
C TYR A 11 -13.67 3.50 5.42
N LEU A 12 -14.71 3.26 6.22
CA LEU A 12 -15.82 4.21 6.40
C LEU A 12 -15.36 5.52 7.04
N ALA A 13 -14.47 5.45 8.04
CA ALA A 13 -13.86 6.63 8.64
C ALA A 13 -13.03 7.42 7.61
N HIS A 14 -12.26 6.74 6.76
CA HIS A 14 -11.55 7.39 5.64
C HIS A 14 -12.53 8.09 4.68
N LEU A 15 -13.61 7.42 4.30
CA LEU A 15 -14.61 7.98 3.39
C LEU A 15 -15.27 9.26 3.94
N ARG A 16 -15.62 9.29 5.23
CA ARG A 16 -16.24 10.46 5.88
C ARG A 16 -15.33 11.69 5.93
N ARG A 17 -14.01 11.50 5.93
CA ARG A 17 -13.03 12.60 5.90
C ARG A 17 -12.84 13.20 4.53
N HIS A 18 -13.09 12.39 3.49
CA HIS A 18 -12.99 12.79 2.09
C HIS A 18 -14.37 12.73 1.43
N PRO A 19 -15.36 13.50 1.94
CA PRO A 19 -16.70 13.45 1.40
C PRO A 19 -16.69 13.91 -0.06
N VAL A 20 -17.44 13.19 -0.90
CA VAL A 20 -17.60 13.54 -2.31
C VAL A 20 -19.08 13.81 -2.57
N PRO A 21 -19.60 15.00 -2.18
CA PRO A 21 -21.04 15.28 -2.10
C PRO A 21 -21.79 15.11 -3.41
N GLU A 22 -21.11 15.22 -4.56
CA GLU A 22 -21.69 15.00 -5.88
C GLU A 22 -21.92 13.52 -6.20
N LEU A 23 -21.25 12.62 -5.48
CA LEU A 23 -21.43 11.17 -5.58
C LEU A 23 -22.31 10.62 -4.45
N MET A 24 -22.12 11.14 -3.23
CA MET A 24 -22.81 10.72 -2.01
C MET A 24 -23.19 11.93 -1.16
N ASP A 25 -24.47 12.20 -0.96
CA ASP A 25 -24.89 13.30 -0.10
C ASP A 25 -24.89 12.93 1.38
N GLU A 26 -25.24 13.91 2.23
CA GLU A 26 -25.21 13.77 3.68
C GLU A 26 -26.13 12.64 4.18
N GLU A 27 -27.27 12.40 3.52
CA GLU A 27 -28.18 11.31 3.85
C GLU A 27 -27.53 9.95 3.55
N CYS A 28 -26.91 9.82 2.37
CA CYS A 28 -26.14 8.61 2.03
C CYS A 28 -24.99 8.36 3.01
N LEU A 29 -24.20 9.38 3.33
CA LEU A 29 -23.11 9.29 4.30
C LEU A 29 -23.59 8.92 5.71
N ALA A 30 -24.73 9.46 6.15
CA ALA A 30 -25.33 9.11 7.43
C ALA A 30 -25.83 7.65 7.44
N ALA A 31 -26.44 7.19 6.35
CA ALA A 31 -26.95 5.82 6.23
C ALA A 31 -25.84 4.75 6.30
N LEU A 32 -24.60 5.08 5.91
CA LEU A 32 -23.44 4.20 6.10
C LEU A 32 -23.14 3.86 7.57
N ALA A 33 -23.68 4.61 8.54
CA ALA A 33 -23.61 4.23 9.95
C ALA A 33 -24.30 2.88 10.23
N ASN A 34 -25.31 2.49 9.44
CA ASN A 34 -25.94 1.17 9.57
C ASN A 34 -25.00 0.05 9.08
N VAL A 35 -24.24 0.29 8.00
CA VAL A 35 -23.19 -0.63 7.55
C VAL A 35 -22.11 -0.77 8.62
N GLU A 36 -21.67 0.34 9.21
CA GLU A 36 -20.68 0.33 10.29
C GLU A 36 -21.21 -0.38 11.55
N ALA A 37 -22.47 -0.20 11.90
CA ALA A 37 -23.06 -0.85 13.07
C ALA A 37 -23.08 -2.38 12.95
N GLN A 38 -23.29 -2.91 11.74
CA GLN A 38 -23.35 -4.35 11.51
C GLN A 38 -22.00 -4.98 11.15
N PHE A 39 -21.20 -4.31 10.33
CA PHE A 39 -19.96 -4.86 9.76
C PHE A 39 -18.70 -4.09 10.20
N GLY A 40 -18.82 -3.10 11.08
CA GLY A 40 -17.72 -2.20 11.39
C GLY A 40 -16.48 -2.87 11.96
N ASP A 41 -16.62 -4.00 12.65
CA ASP A 41 -15.50 -4.81 13.17
C ASP A 41 -15.07 -5.96 12.24
N THR A 42 -15.77 -6.14 11.11
CA THR A 42 -15.42 -7.16 10.11
C THR A 42 -14.16 -6.73 9.36
N ILE A 43 -13.13 -7.58 9.39
CA ILE A 43 -11.92 -7.40 8.59
C ILE A 43 -12.28 -7.50 7.11
N THR A 44 -11.80 -6.56 6.32
CA THR A 44 -12.02 -6.53 4.88
C THR A 44 -10.71 -6.24 4.14
N HIS A 45 -10.49 -6.94 3.04
CA HIS A 45 -9.29 -6.81 2.20
C HIS A 45 -9.31 -5.60 1.26
N GLY A 46 -10.42 -4.87 1.27
CA GLY A 46 -10.66 -3.66 0.52
C GLY A 46 -12.11 -3.21 0.69
N ALA A 47 -12.38 -1.95 0.40
CA ALA A 47 -13.75 -1.43 0.34
C ALA A 47 -13.97 -0.74 -1.00
N GLY A 48 -15.21 -0.70 -1.47
CA GLY A 48 -15.55 -0.07 -2.72
C GLY A 48 -16.91 0.60 -2.70
N LEU A 49 -17.16 1.39 -3.74
CA LEU A 49 -18.39 2.14 -3.95
C LEU A 49 -18.84 1.96 -5.38
N GLU A 50 -20.08 1.56 -5.59
CA GLU A 50 -20.70 1.60 -6.91
C GLU A 50 -21.42 2.94 -7.10
N VAL A 51 -21.00 3.71 -8.11
CA VAL A 51 -21.56 5.04 -8.36
C VAL A 51 -22.15 5.13 -9.76
N ARG A 52 -23.42 5.53 -9.86
CA ARG A 52 -24.09 5.81 -11.14
C ARG A 52 -23.70 7.19 -11.66
N LEU A 53 -23.17 7.28 -12.88
CA LEU A 53 -22.53 8.53 -13.35
C LEU A 53 -23.48 9.47 -14.10
N GLY A 54 -24.44 8.93 -14.85
CA GLY A 54 -25.43 9.71 -15.60
C GLY A 54 -26.68 10.08 -14.82
N ASN A 55 -26.81 9.58 -13.58
CA ASN A 55 -27.98 9.80 -12.72
C ASN A 55 -27.70 10.93 -11.71
N PRO A 56 -28.59 11.93 -11.55
CA PRO A 56 -28.41 12.99 -10.55
C PRO A 56 -28.47 12.52 -9.09
N ALA A 57 -28.99 11.32 -8.81
CA ALA A 57 -29.03 10.75 -7.46
C ALA A 57 -27.62 10.61 -6.86
N ARG A 58 -27.47 10.99 -5.58
CA ARG A 58 -26.19 11.08 -4.88
C ARG A 58 -26.12 10.05 -3.77
N PHE A 59 -26.25 8.79 -4.16
CA PHE A 59 -26.06 7.65 -3.29
C PHE A 59 -25.18 6.62 -3.98
N VAL A 60 -24.64 5.71 -3.19
CA VAL A 60 -23.70 4.66 -3.64
C VAL A 60 -24.11 3.32 -3.05
N ASP A 61 -23.84 2.24 -3.77
CA ASP A 61 -23.87 0.90 -3.16
C ASP A 61 -22.49 0.66 -2.53
N TYR A 62 -22.45 0.04 -1.35
CA TYR A 62 -21.20 -0.20 -0.59
C TYR A 62 -20.71 -1.62 -0.83
N ILE A 63 -19.41 -1.76 -1.09
CA ILE A 63 -18.78 -3.03 -1.42
C ILE A 63 -17.66 -3.33 -0.41
N MET A 64 -17.54 -4.58 0.05
CA MET A 64 -16.42 -5.03 0.89
C MET A 64 -16.04 -6.48 0.61
N CYS A 65 -14.78 -6.85 0.83
CA CYS A 65 -14.24 -8.19 0.58
C CYS A 65 -13.91 -8.87 1.91
N VAL A 66 -14.73 -9.84 2.31
CA VAL A 66 -14.73 -10.41 3.66
C VAL A 66 -14.25 -11.84 3.64
N ASP A 67 -13.38 -12.21 4.58
CA ASP A 67 -12.96 -13.60 4.78
C ASP A 67 -14.10 -14.48 5.26
N GLN A 68 -14.09 -15.73 4.80
CA GLN A 68 -15.07 -16.73 5.19
C GLN A 68 -14.53 -18.15 5.05
N ASP A 69 -15.15 -19.07 5.77
CA ASP A 69 -14.74 -20.48 5.83
C ASP A 69 -15.88 -21.45 5.45
N TYR A 70 -17.10 -20.96 5.20
CA TYR A 70 -18.27 -21.81 4.97
C TYR A 70 -18.43 -22.27 3.51
N VAL A 71 -17.77 -21.61 2.56
CA VAL A 71 -17.65 -22.03 1.16
C VAL A 71 -16.27 -22.66 0.93
N PRO A 72 -16.18 -23.99 0.75
CA PRO A 72 -14.92 -24.70 0.57
C PRO A 72 -14.05 -24.13 -0.56
N GLY A 73 -12.75 -23.97 -0.31
CA GLY A 73 -11.77 -23.53 -1.32
C GLY A 73 -11.88 -22.07 -1.75
N ILE A 74 -12.78 -21.28 -1.16
CA ILE A 74 -12.87 -19.83 -1.35
C ILE A 74 -12.41 -19.15 -0.06
N LYS A 75 -11.46 -18.23 -0.14
CA LYS A 75 -10.95 -17.52 1.04
C LYS A 75 -11.82 -16.32 1.42
N CYS A 76 -12.28 -15.57 0.43
CA CYS A 76 -13.04 -14.35 0.63
C CYS A 76 -14.27 -14.24 -0.29
N ILE A 77 -15.27 -13.49 0.16
CA ILE A 77 -16.50 -13.18 -0.58
C ILE A 77 -16.68 -11.67 -0.63
N TRP A 78 -17.06 -11.17 -1.80
CA TRP A 78 -17.43 -9.76 -1.99
C TRP A 78 -18.89 -9.55 -1.63
N TYR A 79 -19.13 -8.66 -0.68
CA TYR A 79 -20.45 -8.21 -0.26
C TYR A 79 -20.76 -6.92 -1.04
N GLU A 80 -21.83 -6.92 -1.82
CA GLU A 80 -22.41 -5.71 -2.43
C GLU A 80 -23.70 -5.36 -1.67
N ILE A 81 -23.71 -4.21 -1.02
CA ILE A 81 -24.82 -3.74 -0.18
C ILE A 81 -25.48 -2.54 -0.85
N ASP A 82 -26.75 -2.73 -1.23
CA ASP A 82 -27.53 -1.69 -1.87
C ASP A 82 -27.82 -0.53 -0.91
N TYR A 83 -27.78 0.69 -1.44
CA TYR A 83 -28.19 1.89 -0.68
C TYR A 83 -29.55 1.74 -0.02
N ALA A 84 -30.53 1.18 -0.73
CA ALA A 84 -31.89 1.02 -0.22
C ALA A 84 -32.00 0.05 0.97
N ASP A 85 -31.05 -0.87 1.13
CA ASP A 85 -31.01 -1.80 2.24
C ASP A 85 -30.41 -1.14 3.48
N TYR A 86 -29.23 -0.53 3.36
CA TYR A 86 -28.63 0.13 4.52
C TYR A 86 -29.30 1.46 4.90
N LEU A 87 -30.01 2.13 3.98
CA LEU A 87 -30.85 3.30 4.31
C LEU A 87 -32.01 2.93 5.24
N ARG A 88 -32.62 1.75 5.03
CA ARG A 88 -33.75 1.26 5.83
C ARG A 88 -33.38 1.05 7.30
N GLY A 89 -32.11 0.77 7.57
CA GLY A 89 -31.62 0.31 8.86
C GLY A 89 -32.09 -1.11 9.20
N GLY A 90 -31.64 -1.62 10.35
CA GLY A 90 -31.89 -3.01 10.76
C GLY A 90 -30.86 -3.99 10.17
N GLU A 91 -31.27 -5.25 9.99
CA GLU A 91 -30.41 -6.30 9.45
C GLU A 91 -30.20 -6.12 7.94
N ILE A 92 -28.95 -5.91 7.55
CA ILE A 92 -28.50 -5.77 6.17
C ILE A 92 -28.16 -7.15 5.62
N SER A 93 -28.74 -7.51 4.48
CA SER A 93 -28.40 -8.71 3.73
C SER A 93 -27.67 -8.32 2.44
N PRO A 94 -26.38 -8.64 2.26
CA PRO A 94 -25.62 -8.31 1.06
C PRO A 94 -25.93 -9.24 -0.12
N CYS A 95 -25.76 -8.74 -1.35
CA CYS A 95 -25.53 -9.60 -2.50
C CYS A 95 -24.11 -10.17 -2.39
N LEU A 96 -23.94 -11.46 -2.67
CA LEU A 96 -22.67 -12.15 -2.47
C LEU A 96 -22.02 -12.47 -3.80
N PHE A 97 -20.71 -12.25 -3.94
CA PHE A 97 -19.94 -12.60 -5.13
C PHE A 97 -18.66 -13.36 -4.73
N ILE A 98 -18.42 -14.49 -5.39
CA ILE A 98 -17.15 -15.24 -5.30
C ILE A 98 -16.31 -14.98 -6.53
N ASN A 99 -15.00 -14.79 -6.35
CA ASN A 99 -14.03 -14.85 -7.44
C ASN A 99 -13.68 -16.32 -7.71
N THR A 100 -13.73 -16.76 -8.96
CA THR A 100 -13.38 -18.16 -9.28
C THR A 100 -11.88 -18.41 -9.32
N SER A 101 -11.07 -17.37 -9.56
CA SER A 101 -9.61 -17.41 -9.52
C SER A 101 -9.07 -17.83 -8.16
N ASP A 102 -9.85 -17.58 -7.11
CA ASP A 102 -9.46 -17.84 -5.73
C ASP A 102 -9.67 -19.31 -5.36
N TYR A 103 -10.40 -20.06 -6.20
CA TYR A 103 -10.60 -21.50 -6.02
C TYR A 103 -9.31 -22.27 -6.31
N LYS A 104 -8.68 -22.75 -5.23
CA LYS A 104 -7.59 -23.73 -5.32
C LYS A 104 -8.18 -25.11 -5.07
N GLU A 105 -8.18 -25.97 -6.10
CA GLU A 105 -8.52 -27.38 -5.90
C GLU A 105 -7.45 -27.99 -5.01
N GLU A 106 -7.79 -28.26 -3.74
CA GLU A 106 -6.91 -29.04 -2.86
C GLU A 106 -6.63 -30.38 -3.55
N LYS A 107 -5.37 -30.55 -3.98
CA LYS A 107 -4.87 -31.83 -4.46
C LYS A 107 -4.97 -32.80 -3.28
N ALA A 108 -5.85 -33.78 -3.39
CA ALA A 108 -5.96 -34.83 -2.39
C ALA A 108 -4.65 -35.63 -2.38
N ASP A 109 -3.85 -35.44 -1.33
CA ASP A 109 -2.72 -36.29 -0.95
C ASP A 109 -1.79 -36.74 -2.09
N GLU A 110 -1.44 -35.85 -3.03
CA GLU A 110 -0.23 -36.11 -3.82
C GLU A 110 0.95 -35.97 -2.85
N PRO A 111 1.76 -37.03 -2.62
CA PRO A 111 2.91 -36.94 -1.72
C PRO A 111 3.76 -35.76 -2.17
N GLU A 112 4.15 -34.90 -1.22
CA GLU A 112 5.05 -33.77 -1.46
C GLU A 112 6.26 -34.25 -2.27
N HIS A 113 6.20 -34.07 -3.59
CA HIS A 113 7.35 -34.29 -4.44
C HIS A 113 8.34 -33.19 -4.08
N THR A 114 9.43 -33.60 -3.43
CA THR A 114 10.56 -32.74 -3.10
C THR A 114 10.94 -31.92 -4.33
N ALA A 115 10.93 -30.59 -4.18
CA ALA A 115 10.96 -29.59 -5.24
C ALA A 115 12.28 -29.50 -6.04
N ALA A 116 12.97 -30.60 -6.31
CA ALA A 116 14.36 -30.60 -6.78
C ALA A 116 14.60 -31.10 -8.21
N GLU A 117 13.62 -31.64 -8.96
CA GLU A 117 13.95 -32.35 -10.22
C GLU A 117 13.22 -31.96 -11.52
N ASP A 118 12.31 -30.97 -11.55
CA ASP A 118 11.49 -30.72 -12.77
C ASP A 118 11.51 -29.26 -13.30
N ASP A 119 12.65 -28.58 -13.21
CA ASP A 119 12.77 -27.16 -13.59
C ASP A 119 13.11 -26.86 -15.07
N ASN A 120 13.07 -27.86 -15.97
CA ASN A 120 13.53 -27.66 -17.37
C ASN A 120 12.58 -28.12 -18.49
N VAL A 121 11.30 -28.39 -18.19
CA VAL A 121 10.31 -28.61 -19.24
C VAL A 121 9.64 -27.29 -19.59
N GLN A 122 9.95 -26.79 -20.79
CA GLN A 122 9.33 -25.64 -21.45
C GLN A 122 7.85 -25.48 -21.05
N ARG A 123 7.55 -24.48 -20.19
CA ARG A 123 6.19 -24.01 -19.92
C ARG A 123 5.66 -23.36 -21.19
N GLN A 124 5.17 -24.18 -22.12
CA GLN A 124 4.17 -23.69 -23.06
C GLN A 124 3.02 -23.17 -22.21
N GLU A 125 2.72 -21.87 -22.35
CA GLU A 125 1.58 -21.18 -21.76
C GLU A 125 0.29 -21.94 -22.12
N LYS A 126 -0.05 -22.96 -21.34
CA LYS A 126 -1.38 -23.55 -21.41
C LYS A 126 -2.34 -22.50 -20.87
N PRO A 127 -3.38 -22.12 -21.63
CA PRO A 127 -4.44 -21.25 -21.13
C PRO A 127 -4.89 -21.74 -19.75
N PHE A 128 -4.73 -20.89 -18.73
CA PHE A 128 -5.26 -21.18 -17.41
C PHE A 128 -6.78 -21.01 -17.48
N VAL A 129 -7.46 -22.10 -17.84
CA VAL A 129 -8.89 -22.23 -17.59
C VAL A 129 -8.97 -22.98 -16.26
N PRO A 130 -9.27 -22.32 -15.12
CA PRO A 130 -9.49 -23.06 -13.89
C PRO A 130 -10.63 -24.04 -14.19
N PRO A 131 -10.39 -25.36 -14.10
CA PRO A 131 -11.48 -26.29 -14.30
C PRO A 131 -12.42 -26.06 -13.13
N MET A 132 -13.54 -25.38 -13.35
CA MET A 132 -14.73 -25.55 -12.52
C MET A 132 -15.21 -26.98 -12.74
N GLY A 133 -14.43 -27.92 -12.21
CA GLY A 133 -14.62 -29.34 -12.35
C GLY A 133 -15.72 -29.81 -11.42
N LYS A 134 -15.93 -31.13 -11.41
CA LYS A 134 -16.90 -31.78 -10.54
C LYS A 134 -16.84 -31.30 -9.08
N LYS A 135 -15.62 -31.10 -8.56
CA LYS A 135 -15.41 -30.65 -7.18
C LYS A 135 -15.96 -29.24 -6.93
N PHE A 136 -15.75 -28.27 -7.83
CA PHE A 136 -16.35 -26.94 -7.72
C PHE A 136 -17.88 -27.03 -7.64
N TRP A 137 -18.49 -27.84 -8.51
CA TRP A 137 -19.94 -28.00 -8.54
C TRP A 137 -20.54 -28.61 -7.29
N ASP A 138 -19.86 -29.62 -6.75
CA ASP A 138 -20.43 -30.42 -5.68
C ASP A 138 -20.06 -29.84 -4.31
N SER A 139 -19.02 -29.00 -4.22
CA SER A 139 -18.52 -28.45 -2.94
C SER A 139 -18.59 -26.93 -2.79
N VAL A 140 -18.57 -26.14 -3.87
CA VAL A 140 -18.54 -24.67 -3.78
C VAL A 140 -19.92 -24.08 -4.03
N LEU A 141 -20.55 -24.47 -5.15
CA LEU A 141 -21.78 -23.83 -5.59
C LEU A 141 -22.97 -24.04 -4.64
N PRO A 142 -23.22 -25.23 -4.05
CA PRO A 142 -24.36 -25.42 -3.15
C PRO A 142 -24.25 -24.65 -1.82
N PRO A 143 -23.10 -24.64 -1.12
CA PRO A 143 -22.93 -23.78 0.07
C PRO A 143 -23.05 -22.29 -0.24
N PHE A 144 -22.56 -21.84 -1.40
CA PHE A 144 -22.60 -20.44 -1.80
C PHE A 144 -24.00 -19.97 -2.28
N ALA A 145 -24.61 -20.72 -3.20
CA ALA A 145 -25.84 -20.32 -3.89
C ALA A 145 -27.11 -20.93 -3.31
N GLY A 146 -26.98 -21.94 -2.44
CA GLY A 146 -28.05 -22.79 -1.94
C GLY A 146 -28.33 -23.99 -2.85
N GLU A 147 -28.54 -25.17 -2.25
CA GLU A 147 -28.76 -26.47 -2.92
C GLU A 147 -29.76 -26.41 -4.09
N LYS A 148 -30.94 -25.81 -3.84
CA LYS A 148 -32.00 -25.75 -4.83
C LYS A 148 -31.60 -24.92 -6.05
N ARG A 149 -30.94 -23.77 -5.85
CA ARG A 149 -30.49 -22.88 -6.93
C ARG A 149 -29.34 -23.52 -7.70
N ALA A 150 -28.35 -24.05 -6.98
CA ALA A 150 -27.21 -24.75 -7.57
C ALA A 150 -27.66 -25.90 -8.47
N SER A 151 -28.56 -26.77 -7.97
CA SER A 151 -29.09 -27.91 -8.74
C SER A 151 -29.84 -27.47 -10.00
N ARG A 152 -30.74 -26.48 -9.89
CA ARG A 152 -31.54 -25.99 -11.03
C ARG A 152 -30.69 -25.33 -12.12
N LEU A 153 -29.67 -24.57 -11.73
CA LEU A 153 -28.87 -23.77 -12.67
C LEU A 153 -27.64 -24.49 -13.21
N ARG A 154 -27.26 -25.65 -12.66
CA ARG A 154 -26.09 -26.43 -13.08
C ARG A 154 -26.05 -26.67 -14.58
N GLY A 155 -27.13 -27.22 -15.15
CA GLY A 155 -27.16 -27.52 -16.59
C GLY A 155 -27.02 -26.28 -17.48
N GLN A 156 -27.50 -25.13 -17.03
CA GLN A 156 -27.35 -23.87 -17.75
C GLN A 156 -25.92 -23.34 -17.67
N LEU A 157 -25.32 -23.43 -16.49
CA LEU A 157 -23.95 -23.01 -16.25
C LEU A 157 -22.94 -23.90 -16.98
N ASP A 158 -23.18 -25.21 -17.05
CA ASP A 158 -22.38 -26.16 -17.85
C ASP A 158 -22.38 -25.76 -19.34
N ARG A 159 -23.52 -25.29 -19.87
CA ARG A 159 -23.60 -24.79 -21.25
C ARG A 159 -22.81 -23.50 -21.45
N VAL A 160 -22.87 -22.59 -20.49
CA VAL A 160 -22.07 -21.34 -20.53
C VAL A 160 -20.58 -21.67 -20.57
N LEU A 161 -20.14 -22.61 -19.73
CA LEU A 161 -18.75 -23.02 -19.63
C LEU A 161 -18.25 -23.74 -20.87
N ALA A 162 -19.04 -24.67 -21.41
CA ALA A 162 -18.72 -25.37 -22.64
C ALA A 162 -18.62 -24.43 -23.86
N ALA A 163 -19.30 -23.28 -23.80
CA ALA A 163 -19.26 -22.27 -24.86
C ALA A 163 -18.10 -21.27 -24.73
N LEU A 164 -17.41 -21.18 -23.58
CA LEU A 164 -16.37 -20.16 -23.38
C LEU A 164 -15.27 -20.26 -24.45
N PRO A 165 -14.90 -19.13 -25.09
CA PRO A 165 -13.79 -19.13 -26.03
C PRO A 165 -12.46 -19.37 -25.30
N PRO A 166 -11.41 -19.78 -26.03
CA PRO A 166 -10.07 -19.90 -25.46
C PRO A 166 -9.65 -18.60 -24.74
N ASN A 167 -9.07 -18.75 -23.55
CA ASN A 167 -8.65 -17.66 -22.66
C ASN A 167 -9.78 -16.84 -22.01
N ALA A 168 -11.06 -17.08 -22.28
CA ALA A 168 -12.12 -16.48 -21.47
C ALA A 168 -12.37 -17.33 -20.21
N THR A 169 -12.61 -16.65 -19.09
CA THR A 169 -12.89 -17.32 -17.81
C THR A 169 -14.05 -16.63 -17.10
N ILE A 170 -14.79 -17.37 -16.27
CA ILE A 170 -15.77 -16.74 -15.38
C ILE A 170 -14.98 -16.11 -14.24
N LYS A 171 -14.81 -14.79 -14.21
CA LYS A 171 -14.14 -14.06 -13.13
C LYS A 171 -14.90 -14.19 -11.82
N GLN A 172 -16.21 -13.95 -11.83
CA GLN A 172 -17.07 -13.94 -10.65
C GLN A 172 -18.40 -14.65 -10.85
N ILE A 173 -18.92 -15.24 -9.77
CA ILE A 173 -20.29 -15.74 -9.65
C ILE A 173 -20.98 -15.02 -8.50
N GLY A 174 -22.13 -14.43 -8.77
CA GLY A 174 -22.90 -13.61 -7.83
C GLY A 174 -24.29 -14.16 -7.53
N THR A 175 -24.74 -13.95 -6.29
CA THR A 175 -26.12 -14.17 -5.86
C THR A 175 -26.81 -12.83 -5.59
N MET A 176 -28.04 -12.70 -6.10
CA MET A 176 -28.83 -11.46 -6.00
C MET A 176 -30.00 -11.63 -5.01
N SER A 177 -29.83 -12.50 -4.01
CA SER A 177 -30.90 -12.94 -3.10
C SER A 177 -31.63 -11.78 -2.38
N PRO A 178 -30.96 -10.74 -1.85
CA PRO A 178 -31.63 -9.61 -1.18
C PRO A 178 -32.58 -8.83 -2.09
N ARG A 179 -32.31 -8.82 -3.40
CA ARG A 179 -33.17 -8.18 -4.41
C ARG A 179 -34.40 -9.05 -4.78
N GLY A 180 -34.61 -10.18 -4.12
CA GLY A 180 -35.69 -11.14 -4.42
C GLY A 180 -35.43 -11.99 -5.66
N GLU A 181 -34.25 -11.88 -6.27
CA GLU A 181 -33.85 -12.62 -7.48
C GLU A 181 -33.32 -14.01 -7.08
N LEU A 182 -34.22 -14.84 -6.56
CA LEU A 182 -33.84 -16.12 -5.94
C LEU A 182 -33.50 -17.24 -6.92
N ASP A 183 -33.82 -17.05 -8.20
CA ASP A 183 -33.76 -18.08 -9.25
C ASP A 183 -32.69 -17.80 -10.31
N ILE A 184 -31.77 -16.87 -10.04
CA ILE A 184 -30.69 -16.51 -10.98
C ILE A 184 -29.31 -16.59 -10.33
N LEU A 185 -28.28 -16.69 -11.17
CA LEU A 185 -26.89 -16.41 -10.84
C LEU A 185 -26.36 -15.31 -11.76
N ARG A 186 -25.65 -14.33 -11.19
CA ARG A 186 -24.89 -13.38 -11.99
C ARG A 186 -23.54 -13.99 -12.33
N LEU A 187 -23.16 -13.98 -13.60
CA LEU A 187 -21.83 -14.38 -14.04
C LEU A 187 -21.11 -13.15 -14.58
N VAL A 188 -19.85 -12.98 -14.17
CA VAL A 188 -18.94 -11.98 -14.72
C VAL A 188 -17.88 -12.74 -15.50
N VAL A 189 -17.89 -12.64 -16.82
CA VAL A 189 -16.98 -13.39 -17.70
C VAL A 189 -15.93 -12.45 -18.27
N ILE A 190 -14.64 -12.70 -18.03
CA ILE A 190 -13.55 -11.89 -18.55
C ILE A 190 -13.12 -12.34 -19.94
N PHE A 191 -12.80 -11.39 -20.81
CA PHE A 191 -12.36 -11.60 -22.17
C PHE A 191 -11.07 -10.80 -22.43
N HIS A 192 -10.09 -11.47 -23.06
CA HIS A 192 -8.82 -10.85 -23.46
C HIS A 192 -8.87 -10.30 -24.89
N GLN A 193 -9.89 -10.67 -25.67
CA GLN A 193 -10.08 -10.24 -27.05
C GLN A 193 -11.49 -9.70 -27.26
N TRP A 194 -11.59 -8.44 -27.70
CA TRP A 194 -12.86 -7.74 -27.91
C TRP A 194 -13.84 -8.51 -28.81
N GLU A 195 -13.35 -9.04 -29.93
CA GLU A 195 -14.15 -9.70 -30.96
C GLU A 195 -14.79 -11.00 -30.45
N THR A 196 -14.16 -11.66 -29.47
CA THR A 196 -14.64 -12.94 -28.93
C THR A 196 -15.89 -12.78 -28.07
N ILE A 197 -16.14 -11.59 -27.51
CA ILE A 197 -17.29 -11.29 -26.66
C ILE A 197 -18.60 -11.55 -27.41
N PHE A 198 -18.73 -10.96 -28.60
CA PHE A 198 -19.99 -10.96 -29.35
C PHE A 198 -20.26 -12.28 -30.06
N ALA A 199 -19.18 -12.97 -30.49
CA ALA A 199 -19.28 -14.33 -31.00
C ALA A 199 -19.79 -15.27 -29.90
N TRP A 200 -19.16 -15.23 -28.72
CA TRP A 200 -19.56 -16.04 -27.58
C TRP A 200 -21.00 -15.78 -27.13
N LEU A 201 -21.42 -14.52 -26.99
CA LEU A 201 -22.81 -14.17 -26.61
C LEU A 201 -23.83 -14.81 -27.55
N ARG A 202 -23.53 -14.88 -28.85
CA ARG A 202 -24.38 -15.54 -29.84
C ARG A 202 -24.41 -17.05 -29.65
N ASP A 203 -23.24 -17.66 -29.46
CA ASP A 203 -23.07 -19.11 -29.36
C ASP A 203 -23.71 -19.68 -28.08
N VAL A 204 -23.61 -18.95 -26.97
CA VAL A 204 -24.24 -19.30 -25.69
C VAL A 204 -25.74 -19.01 -25.67
N GLY A 205 -26.28 -18.37 -26.72
CA GLY A 205 -27.71 -18.11 -26.88
C GLY A 205 -28.22 -16.93 -26.06
N TRP A 206 -27.43 -15.87 -25.89
CA TRP A 206 -27.93 -14.62 -25.32
C TRP A 206 -29.04 -14.02 -26.20
N PRO A 207 -30.20 -13.63 -25.63
CA PRO A 207 -31.36 -13.21 -26.43
C PRO A 207 -31.24 -11.82 -27.07
N GLY A 208 -30.20 -11.05 -26.75
CA GLY A 208 -29.98 -9.70 -27.29
C GLY A 208 -29.36 -9.69 -28.69
N ASP A 209 -29.45 -8.54 -29.36
CA ASP A 209 -28.79 -8.31 -30.65
C ASP A 209 -27.29 -8.03 -30.45
N THR A 210 -26.47 -9.06 -30.66
CA THR A 210 -25.01 -8.97 -30.52
C THR A 210 -24.37 -7.98 -31.50
N GLY A 211 -24.92 -7.80 -32.69
CA GLY A 211 -24.41 -6.84 -33.68
C GLY A 211 -24.70 -5.40 -33.26
N ALA A 212 -25.92 -5.13 -32.78
CA ALA A 212 -26.25 -3.84 -32.21
C ALA A 212 -25.44 -3.52 -30.95
N MET A 213 -25.16 -4.53 -30.12
CA MET A 213 -24.32 -4.37 -28.93
C MET A 213 -22.88 -4.02 -29.30
N GLU A 214 -22.29 -4.73 -30.27
CA GLU A 214 -20.95 -4.44 -30.78
C GLU A 214 -20.83 -3.01 -31.28
N GLN A 215 -21.78 -2.55 -32.11
CA GLN A 215 -21.77 -1.18 -32.63
C GLN A 215 -21.92 -0.13 -31.53
N ALA A 216 -22.79 -0.36 -30.55
CA ALA A 216 -22.99 0.56 -29.44
C ALA A 216 -21.78 0.64 -28.51
N LEU A 217 -21.02 -0.45 -28.39
CA LEU A 217 -19.87 -0.53 -27.50
C LEU A 217 -18.54 -0.25 -28.19
N LEU A 218 -18.50 -0.22 -29.53
CA LEU A 218 -17.31 0.05 -30.34
C LEU A 218 -16.50 1.28 -29.89
N PRO A 219 -17.10 2.41 -29.47
CA PRO A 219 -16.33 3.54 -28.97
C PRO A 219 -15.40 3.16 -27.82
N TRP A 220 -15.75 2.19 -26.99
CA TRP A 220 -15.05 1.80 -25.75
C TRP A 220 -14.01 0.70 -25.93
N LYS A 221 -13.78 0.25 -27.18
CA LYS A 221 -12.89 -0.87 -27.53
C LYS A 221 -11.41 -0.66 -27.14
N GLU A 222 -10.95 0.59 -26.99
CA GLU A 222 -9.55 0.89 -26.67
C GLU A 222 -9.12 0.56 -25.23
N ALA A 223 -10.06 0.10 -24.40
CA ALA A 223 -9.73 -0.40 -23.08
C ALA A 223 -8.90 -1.68 -23.12
N GLN A 224 -8.19 -1.98 -22.03
CA GLN A 224 -7.21 -3.08 -21.99
C GLN A 224 -7.80 -4.44 -21.65
N GLY A 225 -8.98 -4.46 -21.04
CA GLY A 225 -9.66 -5.69 -20.69
C GLY A 225 -11.16 -5.45 -20.57
N PHE A 226 -11.91 -6.54 -20.71
CA PHE A 226 -13.37 -6.51 -20.71
C PHE A 226 -13.91 -7.64 -19.87
N ALA A 227 -14.97 -7.39 -19.12
CA ALA A 227 -15.80 -8.46 -18.59
C ALA A 227 -17.28 -8.22 -18.85
N VAL A 228 -18.01 -9.28 -19.11
CA VAL A 228 -19.45 -9.22 -19.40
C VAL A 228 -20.22 -9.78 -18.21
N ASN A 229 -21.11 -8.96 -17.68
CA ASN A 229 -22.09 -9.33 -16.67
C ASN A 229 -23.32 -9.90 -17.38
N ILE A 230 -23.63 -11.17 -17.14
CA ILE A 230 -24.85 -11.82 -17.60
C ILE A 230 -25.60 -12.45 -16.43
N ASP A 231 -26.91 -12.48 -16.51
CA ASP A 231 -27.76 -13.18 -15.55
C ASP A 231 -28.21 -14.50 -16.14
N LEU A 232 -27.91 -15.58 -15.42
CA LEU A 232 -28.24 -16.95 -15.76
C LEU A 232 -29.49 -17.37 -14.98
N SER A 233 -30.51 -17.83 -15.70
CA SER A 233 -31.74 -18.40 -15.13
C SER A 233 -31.96 -19.83 -15.64
N GLU A 234 -32.97 -20.53 -15.12
CA GLU A 234 -33.33 -21.87 -15.58
C GLU A 234 -33.73 -21.91 -17.06
N SER A 235 -34.30 -20.83 -17.59
CA SER A 235 -34.65 -20.70 -19.02
C SER A 235 -33.49 -20.24 -19.91
N GLY A 236 -32.31 -19.98 -19.35
CA GLY A 236 -31.14 -19.48 -20.06
C GLY A 236 -30.74 -18.06 -19.64
N LEU A 237 -30.02 -17.36 -20.51
CA LEU A 237 -29.52 -16.01 -20.23
C LEU A 237 -30.62 -14.95 -20.34
N LEU A 238 -30.58 -13.96 -19.46
CA LEU A 238 -31.47 -12.80 -19.51
C LEU A 238 -30.94 -11.71 -20.45
N GLU A 239 -31.84 -10.86 -20.94
CA GLU A 239 -31.52 -9.82 -21.94
C GLU A 239 -30.58 -8.74 -21.41
N LYS A 240 -30.74 -8.32 -20.15
CA LYS A 240 -29.94 -7.25 -19.57
C LYS A 240 -28.49 -7.71 -19.39
N THR A 241 -27.55 -6.92 -19.88
CA THR A 241 -26.11 -7.18 -19.74
C THR A 241 -25.35 -5.90 -19.38
N GLY A 242 -24.16 -6.05 -18.82
CA GLY A 242 -23.26 -4.94 -18.52
C GLY A 242 -21.84 -5.28 -18.94
N LEU A 243 -21.14 -4.32 -19.53
CA LEU A 243 -19.73 -4.45 -19.88
C LEU A 243 -18.87 -3.73 -18.85
N GLU A 244 -18.03 -4.46 -18.12
CA GLU A 244 -16.93 -3.91 -17.33
C GLU A 244 -15.76 -3.60 -18.24
N VAL A 245 -15.21 -2.40 -18.06
CA VAL A 245 -14.14 -1.85 -18.88
C VAL A 245 -12.94 -1.61 -17.97
N PHE A 246 -11.90 -2.41 -18.17
CA PHE A 246 -10.65 -2.34 -17.41
C PHE A 246 -9.60 -1.57 -18.20
N GLY A 247 -8.77 -0.82 -17.48
CA GLY A 247 -7.69 -0.04 -18.06
C GLY A 247 -6.58 0.14 -17.04
N ARG A 248 -5.54 0.89 -17.42
CA ARG A 248 -4.51 1.34 -16.47
C ARG A 248 -5.04 2.51 -15.65
N TRP A 249 -6.15 2.29 -14.95
CA TRP A 249 -6.83 3.26 -14.08
C TRP A 249 -5.97 3.70 -12.88
N ARG A 250 -4.78 3.11 -12.76
CA ARG A 250 -3.67 3.54 -11.91
C ARG A 250 -3.05 4.88 -12.33
N HIS A 251 -3.23 5.33 -13.57
CA HIS A 251 -2.68 6.60 -14.05
C HIS A 251 -3.78 7.67 -14.13
N PRO A 252 -3.72 8.77 -13.35
CA PRO A 252 -4.78 9.78 -13.30
C PRO A 252 -5.17 10.35 -14.67
N LEU A 253 -4.19 10.68 -15.53
CA LEU A 253 -4.46 11.17 -16.89
C LEU A 253 -5.27 10.20 -17.77
N LEU A 254 -5.12 8.88 -17.59
CA LEU A 254 -5.92 7.91 -18.36
C LEU A 254 -7.36 7.87 -17.86
N VAL A 255 -7.55 7.99 -16.55
CA VAL A 255 -8.87 8.10 -15.93
C VAL A 255 -9.57 9.39 -16.37
N ASP A 256 -8.87 10.53 -16.37
CA ASP A 256 -9.41 11.82 -16.82
C ASP A 256 -9.94 11.74 -18.26
N LYS A 257 -9.12 11.21 -19.19
CA LYS A 257 -9.52 11.02 -20.59
C LYS A 257 -10.73 10.11 -20.75
N PHE A 258 -10.85 9.07 -19.92
CA PHE A 258 -12.00 8.18 -19.97
C PHE A 258 -13.26 8.86 -19.43
N ILE A 259 -13.14 9.64 -18.35
CA ILE A 259 -14.24 10.45 -17.81
C ILE A 259 -14.72 11.48 -18.84
N GLU A 260 -13.81 12.18 -19.52
CA GLU A 260 -14.14 13.15 -20.59
C GLU A 260 -14.99 12.48 -21.69
N ARG A 261 -14.59 11.30 -22.13
CA ARG A 261 -15.35 10.52 -23.12
C ARG A 261 -16.73 10.10 -22.62
N LEU A 262 -16.87 9.77 -21.34
CA LEU A 262 -18.19 9.47 -20.74
C LEU A 262 -19.06 10.73 -20.65
N GLU A 263 -18.49 11.89 -20.35
CA GLU A 263 -19.18 13.18 -20.32
C GLU A 263 -19.66 13.58 -21.73
N GLU A 264 -18.80 13.45 -22.75
CA GLU A 264 -19.13 13.70 -24.16
C GLU A 264 -20.25 12.77 -24.67
N ALA A 265 -20.28 11.52 -24.20
CA ALA A 265 -21.32 10.56 -24.53
C ALA A 265 -22.62 10.76 -23.73
N GLY A 266 -22.68 11.73 -22.80
CA GLY A 266 -23.84 11.95 -21.92
C GLY A 266 -24.06 10.83 -20.89
N LEU A 267 -23.04 10.01 -20.63
CA LEU A 267 -23.08 8.89 -19.67
C LEU A 267 -22.53 9.28 -18.29
N CYS A 268 -21.87 10.43 -18.17
CA CYS A 268 -21.41 11.01 -16.92
C CYS A 268 -21.84 12.47 -16.81
N LEU A 269 -22.44 12.85 -15.68
CA LEU A 269 -22.69 14.25 -15.38
C LEU A 269 -21.36 14.97 -15.11
N PRO A 270 -21.15 16.21 -15.60
CA PRO A 270 -19.89 16.94 -15.37
C PRO A 270 -19.50 17.09 -13.90
N SER A 271 -20.49 17.29 -13.01
CA SER A 271 -20.25 17.36 -11.56
C SER A 271 -19.74 16.04 -10.99
N LYS A 272 -20.26 14.90 -11.47
CA LYS A 272 -19.79 13.57 -11.08
C LYS A 272 -18.42 13.26 -11.66
N GLY A 273 -18.16 13.67 -12.90
CA GLY A 273 -16.84 13.55 -13.51
C GLY A 273 -15.79 14.36 -12.75
N ALA A 274 -16.09 15.61 -12.37
CA ALA A 274 -15.21 16.41 -11.51
C ALA A 274 -14.95 15.72 -10.16
N ALA A 275 -15.98 15.14 -9.54
CA ALA A 275 -15.86 14.39 -8.31
C ALA A 275 -14.97 13.14 -8.44
N LEU A 276 -15.10 12.36 -9.52
CA LEU A 276 -14.22 11.22 -9.80
C LEU A 276 -12.75 11.65 -9.97
N ARG A 277 -12.52 12.77 -10.66
CA ARG A 277 -11.16 13.33 -10.82
C ARG A 277 -10.54 13.75 -9.49
N ARG A 278 -11.35 14.25 -8.55
CA ARG A 278 -10.90 14.51 -7.17
C ARG A 278 -10.66 13.21 -6.40
N TRP A 279 -11.55 12.22 -6.52
CA TRP A 279 -11.43 10.92 -5.84
C TRP A 279 -10.08 10.25 -6.07
N ILE A 280 -9.66 10.12 -7.33
CA ILE A 280 -8.36 9.49 -7.69
C ILE A 280 -7.13 10.33 -7.33
N ARG A 281 -7.33 11.54 -6.80
CA ARG A 281 -6.30 12.50 -6.38
C ARG A 281 -6.30 12.74 -4.88
N ILE A 282 -7.20 12.09 -4.12
CA ILE A 282 -7.09 12.05 -2.67
C ILE A 282 -5.73 11.43 -2.34
N LEU A 283 -4.95 12.14 -1.53
CA LEU A 283 -3.67 11.63 -1.08
C LEU A 283 -3.91 10.42 -0.19
N PRO A 284 -3.13 9.33 -0.33
CA PRO A 284 -3.33 8.17 0.50
C PRO A 284 -2.99 8.46 1.97
N ASP A 285 -3.69 7.79 2.89
CA ASP A 285 -3.21 7.66 4.27
C ASP A 285 -1.90 6.86 4.27
N GLY A 286 -0.98 7.20 5.17
CA GLY A 286 0.29 6.50 5.32
C GLY A 286 0.24 5.30 6.29
N ASP A 287 -0.62 5.37 7.32
CA ASP A 287 -0.75 4.31 8.34
C ASP A 287 -2.10 4.38 9.11
N PRO A 288 -3.01 3.40 8.94
CA PRO A 288 -2.93 2.34 7.94
C PRO A 288 -2.92 2.94 6.53
N PHE A 289 -2.24 2.28 5.59
CA PHE A 289 -2.27 2.76 4.21
C PHE A 289 -3.65 2.56 3.60
N ILE A 290 -4.21 3.62 3.01
CA ILE A 290 -5.45 3.56 2.25
C ILE A 290 -5.28 4.43 1.01
N GLN A 291 -5.37 3.85 -0.17
CA GLN A 291 -5.35 4.55 -1.46
C GLN A 291 -6.71 4.46 -2.15
N THR A 292 -7.17 5.60 -2.67
CA THR A 292 -8.37 5.66 -3.50
C THR A 292 -8.02 5.45 -4.97
N LEU A 293 -8.84 4.68 -5.68
CA LEU A 293 -8.73 4.53 -7.13
C LEU A 293 -10.09 4.20 -7.77
N VAL A 294 -10.09 4.08 -9.09
CA VAL A 294 -11.19 3.48 -9.87
C VAL A 294 -10.75 2.08 -10.28
N THR A 295 -11.47 1.05 -9.84
CA THR A 295 -11.16 -0.35 -10.19
C THR A 295 -11.58 -0.62 -11.64
N TYR A 296 -12.78 -0.19 -12.02
CA TYR A 296 -13.29 -0.25 -13.39
C TYR A 296 -14.52 0.65 -13.59
N PHE A 297 -14.89 0.81 -14.86
CA PHE A 297 -16.18 1.39 -15.25
C PHE A 297 -17.10 0.29 -15.78
N LYS A 298 -18.40 0.41 -15.56
CA LYS A 298 -19.40 -0.52 -16.09
C LYS A 298 -20.39 0.21 -16.98
N LEU A 299 -20.58 -0.29 -18.18
CA LEU A 299 -21.51 0.22 -19.18
C LEU A 299 -22.70 -0.74 -19.24
N ASN A 300 -23.84 -0.31 -18.74
CA ASN A 300 -25.07 -1.09 -18.82
C ASN A 300 -25.64 -0.98 -20.23
N TYR A 301 -25.91 -2.11 -20.85
CA TYR A 301 -26.49 -2.20 -22.19
C TYR A 301 -27.90 -2.77 -22.13
N ALA A 302 -28.83 -2.07 -22.77
CA ALA A 302 -30.20 -2.56 -22.94
C ALA A 302 -30.86 -1.86 -24.14
N LYS A 303 -31.74 -2.59 -24.84
CA LYS A 303 -32.56 -2.03 -25.93
C LYS A 303 -31.75 -1.30 -27.00
N GLY A 304 -30.66 -1.90 -27.48
CA GLY A 304 -29.88 -1.36 -28.59
C GLY A 304 -28.86 -0.29 -28.23
N ARG A 305 -28.73 0.12 -26.97
CA ARG A 305 -27.83 1.22 -26.57
C ARG A 305 -27.20 1.03 -25.19
N VAL A 306 -26.13 1.78 -24.93
CA VAL A 306 -25.64 1.99 -23.55
C VAL A 306 -26.63 2.90 -22.83
N THR A 307 -27.16 2.42 -21.71
CA THR A 307 -28.20 3.13 -20.96
C THR A 307 -27.68 3.90 -19.76
N GLU A 308 -26.56 3.46 -19.19
CA GLU A 308 -26.00 4.00 -17.95
C GLU A 308 -24.52 3.63 -17.89
N ALA A 309 -23.69 4.53 -17.35
CA ALA A 309 -22.35 4.20 -16.89
C ALA A 309 -22.29 4.24 -15.37
N LYS A 310 -21.51 3.32 -14.80
CA LYS A 310 -21.16 3.30 -13.38
C LYS A 310 -19.65 3.31 -13.21
N ALA A 311 -19.16 3.89 -12.14
CA ALA A 311 -17.79 3.74 -11.67
C ALA A 311 -17.77 2.87 -10.43
N TYR A 312 -16.84 1.92 -10.38
CA TYR A 312 -16.52 1.17 -9.18
C TYR A 312 -15.26 1.79 -8.57
N LEU A 313 -15.48 2.50 -7.48
CA LEU A 313 -14.43 3.16 -6.72
C LEU A 313 -13.92 2.20 -5.66
N GLU A 314 -12.65 2.31 -5.33
CA GLU A 314 -12.01 1.44 -4.35
C GLU A 314 -11.19 2.25 -3.37
N GLN A 315 -11.21 1.81 -2.11
CA GLN A 315 -10.32 2.17 -1.03
C GLN A 315 -9.48 0.92 -0.72
N SER A 316 -8.21 0.97 -1.09
CA SER A 316 -7.32 -0.18 -1.09
C SER A 316 -6.23 -0.05 -0.03
N PRO A 317 -5.93 -1.13 0.73
CA PRO A 317 -4.76 -1.16 1.61
C PRO A 317 -3.44 -1.41 0.85
N TYR A 318 -3.47 -1.44 -0.48
CA TYR A 318 -2.33 -1.73 -1.36
C TYR A 318 -1.91 -0.50 -2.17
N ILE A 319 -0.60 -0.33 -2.37
CA ILE A 319 -0.10 0.70 -3.29
C ILE A 319 -0.32 0.23 -4.73
N HIS A 320 -1.35 0.74 -5.39
CA HIS A 320 -1.61 0.47 -6.80
C HIS A 320 -0.82 1.38 -7.74
N HIS A 321 -0.49 2.59 -7.29
CA HIS A 321 0.33 3.52 -8.06
C HIS A 321 1.10 4.46 -7.16
N HIS A 322 2.14 5.10 -7.72
CA HIS A 322 3.00 6.03 -7.00
C HIS A 322 2.82 7.49 -7.44
N TYR A 323 1.74 7.81 -8.16
CA TYR A 323 1.41 9.18 -8.61
C TYR A 323 0.85 10.06 -7.48
N PHE A 324 1.57 10.16 -6.38
CA PHE A 324 1.28 11.09 -5.29
C PHE A 324 2.60 11.58 -4.66
N PRO A 325 2.73 12.88 -4.35
CA PRO A 325 3.99 13.45 -3.89
C PRO A 325 4.30 13.20 -2.40
N HIS A 326 3.25 12.98 -1.59
CA HIS A 326 3.31 12.75 -0.14
C HIS A 326 2.02 12.06 0.33
N TYR A 327 2.02 11.52 1.54
CA TYR A 327 0.80 11.04 2.20
C TYR A 327 -0.05 12.20 2.71
N GLU A 328 -1.35 11.97 2.90
CA GLU A 328 -2.28 12.95 3.49
C GLU A 328 -1.79 13.41 4.87
N ARG A 329 -1.33 12.46 5.68
CA ARG A 329 -0.74 12.67 7.01
C ARG A 329 0.62 11.97 7.08
N PRO A 330 1.57 12.48 7.87
CA PRO A 330 2.83 11.76 8.06
C PRO A 330 2.57 10.43 8.77
N VAL A 331 3.32 9.41 8.38
CA VAL A 331 3.34 8.09 9.02
C VAL A 331 3.89 8.19 10.45
N ARG A 332 4.88 9.06 10.65
CA ARG A 332 5.50 9.29 11.96
C ARG A 332 6.03 10.71 12.15
N LEU A 333 6.26 11.05 13.42
CA LEU A 333 7.03 12.21 13.85
C LEU A 333 8.38 11.76 14.44
N ASP A 334 9.48 12.26 13.90
CA ASP A 334 10.80 12.10 14.51
C ASP A 334 11.03 13.23 15.52
N MET A 335 11.14 12.91 16.81
CA MET A 335 11.24 13.89 17.90
C MET A 335 12.62 13.82 18.55
N GLU A 336 13.40 14.90 18.42
CA GLU A 336 14.67 15.07 19.13
C GLU A 336 14.42 15.68 20.49
N LEU A 337 14.62 14.89 21.55
CA LEU A 337 14.35 15.31 22.92
C LEU A 337 15.48 16.17 23.49
N THR A 338 16.71 15.94 23.03
CA THR A 338 17.86 16.80 23.26
C THR A 338 18.88 16.63 22.14
N ASP A 339 19.59 17.72 21.83
CA ASP A 339 20.72 17.73 20.90
C ASP A 339 22.06 18.01 21.63
N GLY A 340 22.05 18.00 22.97
CA GLY A 340 23.15 18.38 23.84
C GLY A 340 23.25 19.89 24.14
N THR A 341 22.54 20.73 23.39
CA THR A 341 22.48 22.20 23.59
C THR A 341 21.11 22.66 24.08
N ALA A 342 20.05 22.09 23.50
CA ALA A 342 18.66 22.30 23.86
C ALA A 342 18.05 21.01 24.40
N VAL A 343 16.99 21.17 25.19
CA VAL A 343 16.17 20.09 25.72
C VAL A 343 14.72 20.46 25.45
N LEU A 344 13.99 19.57 24.77
CA LEU A 344 12.59 19.80 24.45
C LEU A 344 11.78 19.84 25.75
N PRO A 345 11.02 20.91 26.04
CA PRO A 345 10.20 20.95 27.25
C PRO A 345 9.18 19.81 27.25
N GLU A 346 9.04 19.14 28.39
CA GLU A 346 8.17 17.97 28.51
C GLU A 346 6.70 18.28 28.17
N GLU A 347 6.22 19.44 28.58
CA GLU A 347 4.87 19.90 28.24
C GLU A 347 4.68 20.01 26.72
N THR A 348 5.68 20.51 26.01
CA THR A 348 5.69 20.58 24.54
C THR A 348 5.68 19.18 23.94
N ALA A 349 6.51 18.26 24.42
CA ALA A 349 6.53 16.87 23.93
C ALA A 349 5.16 16.18 24.13
N LEU A 350 4.55 16.31 25.31
CA LEU A 350 3.23 15.74 25.61
C LEU A 350 2.11 16.36 24.76
N ALA A 351 2.16 17.67 24.52
CA ALA A 351 1.22 18.33 23.62
C ALA A 351 1.32 17.75 22.19
N ARG A 352 2.54 17.52 21.70
CA ARG A 352 2.79 16.95 20.37
C ARG A 352 2.38 15.48 20.25
N ILE A 353 2.53 14.69 21.32
CA ILE A 353 2.02 13.32 21.38
C ILE A 353 0.50 13.31 21.25
N ARG A 354 -0.20 14.17 21.98
CA ARG A 354 -1.66 14.30 21.88
C ARG A 354 -2.09 14.69 20.47
N GLU A 355 -1.42 15.67 19.90
CA GLU A 355 -1.67 16.14 18.55
C GLU A 355 -1.46 15.03 17.50
N CYS A 356 -0.43 14.20 17.65
CA CYS A 356 -0.22 13.03 16.80
C CYS A 356 -1.42 12.06 16.87
N GLY A 357 -1.93 11.79 18.08
CA GLY A 357 -3.12 10.95 18.28
C GLY A 357 -4.37 11.51 17.61
N GLU A 358 -4.62 12.81 17.79
CA GLU A 358 -5.76 13.53 17.19
C GLU A 358 -5.69 13.58 15.66
N ASN A 359 -4.47 13.62 15.11
CA ASN A 359 -4.22 13.75 13.67
C ASN A 359 -3.78 12.44 13.00
N ARG A 360 -3.93 11.30 13.69
CA ARG A 360 -3.67 9.94 13.17
C ARG A 360 -2.23 9.72 12.72
N VAL A 361 -1.28 10.45 13.29
CA VAL A 361 0.15 10.16 13.14
C VAL A 361 0.48 9.02 14.08
N ARG A 362 0.57 7.80 13.56
CA ARG A 362 0.58 6.57 14.37
C ARG A 362 1.93 6.20 14.98
N GLY A 363 3.02 6.82 14.51
CA GLY A 363 4.36 6.58 15.02
C GLY A 363 5.02 7.83 15.59
N ILE A 364 5.77 7.67 16.68
CA ILE A 364 6.74 8.66 17.15
C ILE A 364 8.09 7.97 17.33
N ARG A 365 9.15 8.59 16.85
CA ARG A 365 10.52 8.13 17.02
C ARG A 365 11.28 9.12 17.88
N PHE A 366 11.73 8.69 19.04
CA PHE A 366 12.47 9.53 19.98
C PHE A 366 13.98 9.42 19.76
N PHE A 367 14.66 10.56 19.73
CA PHE A 367 16.12 10.68 19.70
C PHE A 367 16.62 11.44 20.94
N GLY A 368 17.80 11.10 21.44
CA GLY A 368 18.38 11.73 22.64
C GLY A 368 17.64 11.34 23.93
N GLY A 369 17.00 10.17 23.95
CA GLY A 369 16.24 9.69 25.09
C GLY A 369 17.09 9.31 26.30
N GLU A 370 18.36 8.97 26.07
CA GLU A 370 19.32 8.47 27.07
C GLU A 370 19.50 9.41 28.26
N THR A 371 19.36 10.72 28.01
CA THR A 371 19.52 11.78 29.03
C THR A 371 18.22 12.53 29.30
N TYR A 372 17.10 12.07 28.77
CA TYR A 372 15.80 12.74 28.89
C TYR A 372 14.97 12.09 30.00
N GLU A 373 15.11 12.59 31.24
CA GLU A 373 14.43 12.07 32.44
C GLU A 373 12.93 11.75 32.22
N PRO A 374 12.14 12.58 31.52
CA PRO A 374 10.71 12.31 31.36
C PRO A 374 10.30 11.28 30.29
N LEU A 375 11.25 10.58 29.65
CA LEU A 375 10.96 9.65 28.54
C LEU A 375 9.91 8.58 28.89
N GLU A 376 9.97 8.00 30.09
CA GLU A 376 9.00 6.99 30.55
C GLU A 376 7.55 7.52 30.51
N ARG A 377 7.37 8.79 30.89
CA ARG A 377 6.05 9.45 30.87
C ARG A 377 5.57 9.71 29.44
N LEU A 378 6.48 10.06 28.54
CA LEU A 378 6.18 10.22 27.12
C LEU A 378 5.73 8.89 26.49
N LEU A 379 6.43 7.79 26.78
CA LEU A 379 6.05 6.46 26.30
C LEU A 379 4.64 6.06 26.77
N LYS A 380 4.34 6.26 28.05
CA LYS A 380 2.98 6.03 28.60
C LYS A 380 1.92 6.90 27.91
N ALA A 381 2.26 8.14 27.57
CA ALA A 381 1.36 9.03 26.83
C ALA A 381 1.15 8.54 25.38
N CYS A 382 2.18 8.01 24.71
CA CYS A 382 2.04 7.36 23.40
C CYS A 382 1.06 6.18 23.47
N VAL A 383 1.22 5.27 24.43
CA VAL A 383 0.31 4.13 24.63
C VAL A 383 -1.14 4.62 24.86
N ALA A 384 -1.33 5.61 25.73
CA ALA A 384 -2.65 6.18 26.00
C ALA A 384 -3.30 6.84 24.76
N ALA A 385 -2.49 7.37 23.85
CA ALA A 385 -2.93 7.94 22.58
C ALA A 385 -3.03 6.91 21.43
N GLY A 386 -2.73 5.63 21.68
CA GLY A 386 -2.73 4.58 20.66
C GLY A 386 -1.62 4.77 19.61
N LEU A 387 -0.46 5.27 20.03
CA LEU A 387 0.70 5.53 19.18
C LEU A 387 1.80 4.50 19.45
N ARG A 388 2.50 4.10 18.38
CA ARG A 388 3.73 3.29 18.48
C ARG A 388 4.92 4.22 18.74
N ALA A 389 5.70 3.89 19.76
CA ALA A 389 6.89 4.64 20.13
C ALA A 389 8.16 3.83 19.81
N GLU A 390 9.02 4.37 18.97
CA GLU A 390 10.36 3.85 18.72
C GLU A 390 11.39 4.69 19.48
N VAL A 391 12.31 4.06 20.21
CA VAL A 391 13.42 4.75 20.88
C VAL A 391 14.71 4.47 20.11
N VAL A 392 15.36 5.55 19.66
CA VAL A 392 16.67 5.49 18.99
C VAL A 392 17.76 5.69 20.03
N LEU A 393 18.70 4.75 20.10
CA LEU A 393 19.83 4.80 21.01
C LEU A 393 21.13 4.79 20.22
N GLY A 394 22.11 5.59 20.61
CA GLY A 394 23.43 5.62 19.97
C GLY A 394 24.50 6.16 20.91
N ARG A 395 25.74 6.27 20.41
CA ARG A 395 26.80 6.90 21.20
C ARG A 395 26.50 8.39 21.43
N PRO A 396 26.64 8.90 22.67
CA PRO A 396 26.42 10.31 22.98
C PRO A 396 27.30 11.24 22.12
N ARG A 397 26.72 12.33 21.58
CA ARG A 397 27.41 13.29 20.71
C ARG A 397 28.12 14.40 21.49
N ALA A 398 29.18 14.14 22.24
CA ALA A 398 30.12 15.20 22.66
C ALA A 398 31.44 14.67 23.22
N GLN A 399 32.51 15.43 22.97
CA GLN A 399 33.93 15.24 23.34
C GLN A 399 34.23 15.31 24.85
N GLU A 400 33.26 15.06 25.73
CA GLU A 400 33.48 15.09 27.17
C GLU A 400 33.41 13.67 27.74
N GLN A 401 34.62 13.15 27.98
CA GLN A 401 34.95 11.91 28.69
C GLN A 401 34.94 10.63 27.87
N GLU A 402 36.05 10.38 27.17
CA GLU A 402 36.58 9.05 26.81
C GLU A 402 36.71 8.08 28.01
N SER A 403 36.35 8.48 29.23
CA SER A 403 36.60 7.75 30.47
C SER A 403 35.38 7.55 31.39
N ALA A 404 34.19 8.03 31.02
CA ALA A 404 32.95 7.68 31.71
C ALA A 404 32.03 7.00 30.72
N ALA A 405 32.25 5.70 30.54
CA ALA A 405 31.27 4.83 29.91
C ALA A 405 29.94 4.99 30.66
N LEU A 406 29.05 5.83 30.14
CA LEU A 406 27.65 5.85 30.50
C LEU A 406 27.11 4.50 30.00
N GLN A 407 27.31 3.46 30.80
CA GLN A 407 26.65 2.20 30.58
C GLN A 407 25.16 2.49 30.73
N ILE A 408 24.40 2.28 29.66
CA ILE A 408 22.95 2.31 29.78
C ILE A 408 22.58 1.20 30.78
N GLU A 409 22.05 1.60 31.92
CA GLU A 409 21.68 0.67 32.98
C GLU A 409 20.56 -0.27 32.49
N HIS A 410 20.73 -1.57 32.70
CA HIS A 410 19.72 -2.58 32.35
C HIS A 410 18.35 -2.26 32.98
N SER A 411 18.34 -1.70 34.20
CA SER A 411 17.10 -1.28 34.88
C SER A 411 16.37 -0.14 34.15
N TRP A 412 17.11 0.74 33.46
CA TRP A 412 16.51 1.81 32.69
C TRP A 412 15.86 1.27 31.41
N LEU A 413 16.53 0.37 30.69
CA LEU A 413 15.93 -0.33 29.54
C LEU A 413 14.67 -1.10 29.94
N ALA A 414 14.71 -1.80 31.07
CA ALA A 414 13.56 -2.49 31.63
C ALA A 414 12.38 -1.55 31.93
N ALA A 415 12.67 -0.34 32.44
CA ALA A 415 11.66 0.68 32.69
C ALA A 415 11.01 1.19 31.39
N LEU A 416 11.79 1.36 30.31
CA LEU A 416 11.24 1.74 29.00
C LEU A 416 10.35 0.65 28.39
N VAL A 417 10.77 -0.62 28.50
CA VAL A 417 9.96 -1.78 28.10
C VAL A 417 8.65 -1.80 28.88
N ALA A 418 8.71 -1.64 30.21
CA ALA A 418 7.53 -1.58 31.07
C ALA A 418 6.62 -0.37 30.80
N ALA A 419 7.18 0.73 30.26
CA ALA A 419 6.44 1.92 29.88
C ALA A 419 5.73 1.79 28.51
N GLY A 420 5.99 0.71 27.76
CA GLY A 420 5.29 0.40 26.52
C GLY A 420 5.96 0.94 25.26
N VAL A 421 7.29 1.02 25.24
CA VAL A 421 8.03 1.20 23.97
C VAL A 421 7.68 0.06 22.99
N ASP A 422 7.46 0.40 21.73
CA ASP A 422 7.04 -0.53 20.67
C ASP A 422 8.24 -1.17 19.95
N SER A 423 9.33 -0.41 19.80
CA SER A 423 10.56 -0.85 19.14
C SER A 423 11.78 -0.05 19.58
N PHE A 424 12.96 -0.65 19.39
CA PHE A 424 14.25 0.01 19.60
C PHE A 424 15.05 0.04 18.30
N LEU A 425 15.73 1.16 18.06
CA LEU A 425 16.69 1.30 16.96
C LEU A 425 18.06 1.69 17.49
N ILE A 426 19.01 0.76 17.42
CA ILE A 426 20.36 0.95 17.97
C ILE A 426 21.32 1.34 16.85
N ASP A 427 21.86 2.55 16.92
CA ASP A 427 22.90 3.02 16.00
C ASP A 427 24.23 2.32 16.32
N LEU A 428 24.76 1.61 15.32
CA LEU A 428 26.00 0.85 15.37
C LEU A 428 27.07 1.55 14.52
N GLU A 429 28.26 1.80 15.07
CA GLU A 429 29.37 2.39 14.31
C GLU A 429 30.23 1.34 13.57
N SER A 430 30.39 0.16 14.16
CA SER A 430 31.23 -0.92 13.63
C SER A 430 30.84 -2.28 14.20
N GLU A 431 31.41 -3.34 13.63
CA GLU A 431 31.29 -4.72 14.10
C GLU A 431 31.87 -4.95 15.51
N THR A 432 32.64 -4.00 16.04
CA THR A 432 33.23 -4.04 17.40
C THR A 432 32.70 -2.92 18.30
N ASP A 433 31.53 -2.36 18.00
CA ASP A 433 30.94 -1.30 18.81
C ASP A 433 30.33 -1.87 20.11
N GLU A 434 31.19 -2.08 21.12
CA GLU A 434 30.82 -2.71 22.39
C GLU A 434 29.60 -2.08 23.06
N TYR A 435 29.43 -0.76 22.95
CA TYR A 435 28.30 -0.04 23.53
C TYR A 435 26.96 -0.49 22.92
N ALA A 436 26.87 -0.44 21.59
CA ALA A 436 25.65 -0.81 20.88
C ALA A 436 25.37 -2.32 21.00
N LEU A 437 26.40 -3.16 20.89
CA LEU A 437 26.26 -4.62 21.04
C LEU A 437 25.81 -5.01 22.46
N HIS A 438 26.29 -4.30 23.49
CA HIS A 438 25.82 -4.50 24.86
C HIS A 438 24.34 -4.14 25.04
N ILE A 439 23.88 -3.02 24.46
CA ILE A 439 22.46 -2.63 24.50
C ILE A 439 21.58 -3.66 23.79
N LEU A 440 22.00 -4.14 22.61
CA LEU A 440 21.29 -5.19 21.88
C LEU A 440 21.14 -6.47 22.72
N ALA A 441 22.24 -6.92 23.34
CA ALA A 441 22.22 -8.09 24.21
C ALA A 441 21.31 -7.89 25.44
N ALA A 442 21.35 -6.73 26.09
CA ALA A 442 20.47 -6.41 27.21
C ALA A 442 18.98 -6.39 26.81
N LEU A 443 18.66 -5.82 25.65
CA LEU A 443 17.28 -5.81 25.14
C LEU A 443 16.79 -7.20 24.75
N LYS A 444 17.68 -8.07 24.25
CA LYS A 444 17.39 -9.48 24.00
C LYS A 444 17.05 -10.22 25.30
N GLU A 445 17.82 -10.01 26.37
CA GLU A 445 17.57 -10.59 27.69
C GLU A 445 16.24 -10.11 28.30
N LEU A 446 15.84 -8.87 28.01
CA LEU A 446 14.56 -8.29 28.41
C LEU A 446 13.37 -8.76 27.54
N GLU A 447 13.60 -9.59 26.53
CA GLU A 447 12.59 -9.99 25.53
C GLU A 447 11.88 -8.79 24.88
N ALA A 448 12.62 -7.68 24.70
CA ALA A 448 12.07 -6.49 24.08
C ALA A 448 11.62 -6.78 22.63
N ALA A 449 10.44 -6.28 22.26
CA ALA A 449 9.91 -6.46 20.92
C ALA A 449 10.68 -5.60 19.90
N ASN A 450 10.83 -6.11 18.67
CA ASN A 450 11.29 -5.35 17.50
C ASN A 450 12.60 -4.57 17.72
N VAL A 451 13.63 -5.24 18.24
CA VAL A 451 14.96 -4.64 18.47
C VAL A 451 15.78 -4.67 17.18
N ARG A 452 16.12 -3.50 16.66
CA ARG A 452 16.81 -3.36 15.37
C ARG A 452 18.14 -2.63 15.52
N ALA A 453 19.09 -2.97 14.67
CA ALA A 453 20.34 -2.25 14.53
C ALA A 453 20.30 -1.36 13.29
N ARG A 454 20.97 -0.21 13.32
CA ARG A 454 21.20 0.63 12.15
C ARG A 454 22.68 0.90 11.98
N TRP A 455 23.18 0.72 10.76
CA TRP A 455 24.58 0.93 10.43
C TRP A 455 24.73 1.91 9.26
N TYR A 456 25.60 2.90 9.43
CA TYR A 456 25.87 3.92 8.42
C TYR A 456 27.01 3.49 7.50
N MET A 457 26.66 3.15 6.26
CA MET A 457 27.63 2.72 5.25
C MET A 457 28.23 3.92 4.51
N HIS A 458 29.55 3.92 4.39
CA HIS A 458 30.36 4.87 3.64
C HIS A 458 31.54 4.16 2.95
N ARG A 459 32.31 4.89 2.14
CA ARG A 459 33.39 4.30 1.33
C ARG A 459 34.40 3.46 2.14
N ASP A 460 34.81 3.95 3.30
CA ASP A 460 35.89 3.29 4.05
C ASP A 460 35.43 2.07 4.86
N ASN A 461 34.11 1.91 5.08
CA ASN A 461 33.57 0.81 5.87
C ASN A 461 32.69 -0.17 5.07
N ALA A 462 32.35 0.11 3.80
CA ALA A 462 31.41 -0.72 3.03
C ALA A 462 31.78 -2.21 2.98
N GLY A 463 33.07 -2.54 2.96
CA GLY A 463 33.56 -3.93 2.99
C GLY A 463 33.30 -4.69 4.31
N LYS A 464 32.77 -4.02 5.34
CA LYS A 464 32.49 -4.59 6.66
C LYS A 464 31.04 -5.04 6.86
N LEU A 465 30.16 -4.86 5.87
CA LEU A 465 28.73 -5.16 5.99
C LEU A 465 28.47 -6.58 6.54
N ALA A 466 29.18 -7.59 6.04
CA ALA A 466 29.01 -8.97 6.51
C ALA A 466 29.39 -9.17 7.98
N ALA A 467 30.49 -8.54 8.43
CA ALA A 467 30.92 -8.62 9.83
C ALA A 467 29.95 -7.88 10.75
N VAL A 468 29.43 -6.73 10.31
CA VAL A 468 28.42 -5.95 11.02
C VAL A 468 27.10 -6.72 11.16
N ALA A 469 26.62 -7.34 10.07
CA ALA A 469 25.41 -8.15 10.08
C ALA A 469 25.52 -9.30 11.07
N LYS A 470 26.64 -10.03 11.04
CA LYS A 470 26.91 -11.11 11.98
C LYS A 470 26.91 -10.63 13.44
N ALA A 471 27.59 -9.52 13.73
CA ALA A 471 27.66 -8.98 15.10
C ALA A 471 26.28 -8.55 15.63
N ALA A 472 25.46 -7.90 14.79
CA ALA A 472 24.11 -7.49 15.14
C ALA A 472 23.19 -8.71 15.41
N GLU A 473 23.26 -9.74 14.55
CA GLU A 473 22.48 -10.97 14.70
C GLU A 473 22.86 -11.75 15.97
N GLU A 474 24.15 -11.96 16.21
CA GLU A 474 24.65 -12.63 17.42
C GLU A 474 24.20 -11.89 18.70
N SER A 475 24.10 -10.56 18.63
CA SER A 475 23.65 -9.70 19.72
C SER A 475 22.12 -9.62 19.86
N GLY A 476 21.35 -10.25 18.97
CA GLY A 476 19.89 -10.37 19.10
C GLY A 476 19.05 -9.34 18.34
N ALA A 477 19.65 -8.58 17.42
CA ALA A 477 18.85 -7.75 16.50
C ALA A 477 17.99 -8.64 15.59
N VAL A 478 16.73 -8.25 15.36
CA VAL A 478 15.84 -8.94 14.40
C VAL A 478 15.98 -8.39 12.99
N GLU A 479 16.51 -7.18 12.86
CA GLU A 479 16.74 -6.50 11.58
C GLU A 479 17.98 -5.59 11.67
N LEU A 480 18.82 -5.61 10.64
CA LEU A 480 19.88 -4.62 10.40
C LEU A 480 19.44 -3.66 9.28
N LEU A 481 19.31 -2.38 9.62
CA LEU A 481 19.08 -1.29 8.69
C LEU A 481 20.40 -0.72 8.16
N VAL A 482 20.67 -0.88 6.87
CA VAL A 482 21.79 -0.26 6.19
C VAL A 482 21.37 1.12 5.70
N THR A 483 22.04 2.15 6.21
CA THR A 483 21.71 3.55 5.95
C THR A 483 22.85 4.24 5.24
N GLY A 484 22.52 5.12 4.30
CA GLY A 484 23.51 5.93 3.61
C GLY A 484 24.12 6.96 4.55
N MET A 485 25.32 7.42 4.21
CA MET A 485 26.00 8.46 4.96
C MET A 485 25.11 9.69 5.22
N LYS A 486 25.15 10.20 6.46
CA LYS A 486 24.53 11.47 6.87
C LYS A 486 25.59 12.57 6.96
N LEU A 487 25.46 13.64 6.15
CA LEU A 487 26.44 14.73 6.12
C LEU A 487 26.52 15.57 7.42
N SER A 488 25.50 15.55 8.27
CA SER A 488 25.57 16.21 9.59
C SER A 488 26.48 15.47 10.59
N ALA A 489 26.69 14.17 10.41
CA ALA A 489 27.71 13.41 11.15
C ALA A 489 29.12 13.62 10.57
N ALA A 490 29.22 14.08 9.32
CA ALA A 490 30.47 14.42 8.66
C ALA A 490 30.98 15.81 9.12
N LYS A 491 31.39 15.92 10.40
CA LYS A 491 32.44 16.90 10.75
C LYS A 491 33.80 16.51 10.14
N ASN A 492 33.92 15.27 9.63
CA ASN A 492 35.07 14.81 8.86
C ASN A 492 34.87 15.14 7.38
N VAL A 493 35.64 16.12 6.89
CA VAL A 493 35.70 16.64 5.52
C VAL A 493 36.28 15.61 4.52
N GLY A 494 35.93 14.32 4.64
CA GLY A 494 36.56 13.25 3.87
C GLY A 494 35.73 11.97 3.68
N THR A 495 34.57 11.82 4.32
CA THR A 495 33.72 10.64 4.08
C THR A 495 33.01 10.75 2.73
N VAL A 496 33.35 9.83 1.82
CA VAL A 496 32.82 9.77 0.46
C VAL A 496 31.74 8.68 0.37
N PHE A 497 30.77 8.86 -0.54
CA PHE A 497 29.85 7.78 -0.90
C PHE A 497 30.62 6.51 -1.30
N PRO A 498 30.08 5.31 -0.99
CA PRO A 498 30.59 4.06 -1.52
C PRO A 498 30.72 4.13 -3.05
N SER A 499 31.75 3.49 -3.59
CA SER A 499 31.89 3.29 -5.03
C SER A 499 30.77 2.41 -5.58
N ARG A 500 30.61 2.39 -6.91
CA ARG A 500 29.65 1.52 -7.58
C ARG A 500 29.91 0.05 -7.28
N GLU A 501 31.18 -0.35 -7.26
CA GLU A 501 31.62 -1.71 -6.93
C GLU A 501 31.22 -2.08 -5.50
N GLN A 502 31.37 -1.15 -4.55
CA GLN A 502 30.95 -1.34 -3.18
C GLN A 502 29.43 -1.43 -3.03
N ILE A 503 28.66 -0.64 -3.80
CA ILE A 503 27.20 -0.75 -3.85
C ILE A 503 26.79 -2.12 -4.40
N SER A 504 27.43 -2.61 -5.48
CA SER A 504 27.13 -3.93 -6.04
C SER A 504 27.39 -5.04 -5.05
N ALA A 505 28.57 -5.03 -4.41
CA ALA A 505 28.94 -6.04 -3.42
C ALA A 505 27.99 -6.03 -2.21
N ALA A 506 27.57 -4.85 -1.74
CA ALA A 506 26.58 -4.76 -0.66
C ALA A 506 25.21 -5.29 -1.11
N ALA A 507 24.78 -4.99 -2.34
CA ALA A 507 23.51 -5.44 -2.88
C ALA A 507 23.46 -6.97 -3.05
N GLU A 508 24.53 -7.57 -3.58
CA GLU A 508 24.71 -9.02 -3.70
C GLU A 508 24.64 -9.67 -2.31
N PHE A 509 25.41 -9.14 -1.34
CA PHE A 509 25.39 -9.67 0.03
C PHE A 509 24.00 -9.61 0.68
N VAL A 510 23.25 -8.51 0.52
CA VAL A 510 21.89 -8.37 1.07
C VAL A 510 20.93 -9.38 0.42
N LYS A 511 21.04 -9.59 -0.89
CA LYS A 511 20.24 -10.59 -1.61
C LYS A 511 20.52 -12.00 -1.11
N ASP A 512 21.80 -12.37 -1.04
CA ASP A 512 22.24 -13.68 -0.59
C ASP A 512 21.81 -13.95 0.85
N HIS A 513 22.02 -12.98 1.75
CA HIS A 513 21.68 -13.10 3.18
C HIS A 513 20.18 -13.29 3.40
N ASN A 514 19.33 -12.52 2.70
CA ASN A 514 17.88 -12.63 2.83
C ASN A 514 17.28 -13.81 2.01
N GLY A 515 18.11 -14.59 1.31
CA GLY A 515 17.65 -15.73 0.51
C GLY A 515 16.89 -15.34 -0.76
N TYR A 516 17.21 -14.21 -1.38
CA TYR A 516 16.67 -13.84 -2.69
C TYR A 516 17.24 -14.78 -3.76
N ASN A 517 16.51 -15.83 -4.11
CA ASN A 517 16.89 -16.70 -5.23
C ASN A 517 16.77 -15.93 -6.56
N GLU A 518 17.84 -15.92 -7.36
CA GLU A 518 17.89 -15.33 -8.72
C GLU A 518 16.96 -16.02 -9.74
N SER A 519 16.24 -17.08 -9.35
CA SER A 519 15.31 -17.80 -10.22
C SER A 519 14.09 -16.98 -10.69
N ALA A 520 13.93 -15.74 -10.23
CA ALA A 520 12.87 -14.83 -10.69
C ALA A 520 13.17 -14.11 -12.02
N GLU A 521 14.41 -14.11 -12.52
CA GLU A 521 14.77 -13.39 -13.78
C GLU A 521 14.42 -14.18 -15.07
N GLY A 522 13.91 -15.42 -14.97
CA GLY A 522 13.68 -16.30 -16.12
C GLY A 522 12.22 -16.61 -16.51
N SER A 523 11.21 -16.17 -15.75
CA SER A 523 9.84 -16.70 -15.93
C SER A 523 8.70 -15.68 -15.83
N GLN A 524 8.88 -14.44 -16.31
CA GLN A 524 7.80 -13.44 -16.37
C GLN A 524 7.68 -12.70 -17.71
N GLU A 525 7.77 -13.40 -18.84
CA GLU A 525 7.47 -12.83 -20.16
C GLU A 525 5.96 -12.65 -20.47
N SER A 526 5.04 -12.99 -19.56
CA SER A 526 3.59 -12.77 -19.73
C SER A 526 2.98 -11.67 -18.84
N ALA A 527 3.80 -10.85 -18.18
CA ALA A 527 3.34 -9.77 -17.30
C ALA A 527 2.84 -8.52 -18.06
N SER A 528 1.71 -8.67 -18.76
CA SER A 528 0.85 -7.54 -19.14
C SER A 528 -0.64 -7.78 -18.88
N GLN A 529 -1.03 -8.94 -18.35
CA GLN A 529 -2.37 -9.20 -17.83
C GLN A 529 -2.21 -9.93 -16.50
N GLU A 530 -3.09 -9.61 -15.55
CA GLU A 530 -3.17 -10.22 -14.21
C GLU A 530 -2.02 -9.85 -13.26
N THR A 531 -2.22 -8.77 -12.51
CA THR A 531 -1.61 -8.70 -11.17
C THR A 531 -2.31 -9.74 -10.32
N ASP A 532 -1.69 -10.91 -10.22
CA ASP A 532 -1.98 -11.93 -9.22
C ASP A 532 -2.05 -11.27 -7.84
N GLN A 533 -3.24 -11.27 -7.26
CA GLN A 533 -3.55 -10.77 -5.91
C GLN A 533 -3.12 -11.75 -4.81
N ASN A 534 -2.24 -12.70 -5.12
CA ASN A 534 -1.75 -13.73 -4.20
C ASN A 534 -0.25 -13.55 -3.94
N GLN A 535 0.12 -12.52 -3.20
CA GLN A 535 1.20 -12.70 -2.22
C GLN A 535 0.52 -13.12 -0.93
N ASP A 536 0.58 -14.43 -0.68
CA ASP A 536 0.09 -15.07 0.54
C ASP A 536 0.55 -14.27 1.78
N THR A 537 -0.41 -13.68 2.47
CA THR A 537 -0.37 -13.40 3.92
C THR A 537 -0.55 -14.68 4.74
N GLN A 538 -0.23 -15.86 4.17
CA GLN A 538 0.17 -16.98 5.02
C GLN A 538 1.31 -16.46 5.88
N SER A 539 1.21 -16.65 7.19
CA SER A 539 2.25 -16.33 8.15
C SER A 539 3.59 -16.59 7.49
N ALA A 540 4.26 -15.53 7.01
CA ALA A 540 5.59 -15.68 6.46
C ALA A 540 6.35 -16.28 7.63
N ALA A 541 6.66 -17.58 7.52
CA ALA A 541 7.39 -18.29 8.55
C ALA A 541 8.53 -17.35 8.86
N GLN A 542 8.53 -16.78 10.07
CA GLN A 542 9.42 -15.66 10.35
C GLN A 542 10.80 -16.12 9.90
N PRO A 543 11.46 -15.37 9.00
CA PRO A 543 12.69 -15.83 8.40
C PRO A 543 13.59 -16.28 9.55
N VAL A 544 14.12 -17.49 9.45
CA VAL A 544 14.91 -18.11 10.50
C VAL A 544 16.26 -17.38 10.52
N GLY A 545 16.30 -16.19 11.11
CA GLY A 545 17.47 -15.31 11.14
C GLY A 545 17.13 -13.82 11.05
N MET A 546 18.13 -12.99 11.33
CA MET A 546 18.03 -11.54 11.23
C MET A 546 17.86 -11.10 9.77
N GLN A 547 16.96 -10.16 9.49
CA GLN A 547 16.81 -9.57 8.15
C GLN A 547 17.78 -8.41 7.93
N ILE A 548 18.20 -8.17 6.69
CA ILE A 548 18.93 -6.95 6.31
C ILE A 548 18.07 -6.10 5.38
N ALA A 549 17.75 -4.87 5.80
CA ALA A 549 17.00 -3.92 5.00
C ALA A 549 17.81 -2.66 4.71
N VAL A 550 17.46 -1.95 3.64
CA VAL A 550 18.12 -0.70 3.25
C VAL A 550 17.15 0.46 3.46
N GLU A 551 17.50 1.43 4.31
CA GLU A 551 16.64 2.59 4.55
C GLU A 551 16.43 3.39 3.25
N SER A 552 15.23 3.97 3.06
CA SER A 552 14.91 4.82 1.90
C SER A 552 15.95 5.93 1.72
N CYS A 553 16.48 6.51 2.80
CA CYS A 553 17.53 7.53 2.73
C CYS A 553 18.82 7.06 2.03
N PHE A 554 19.07 5.75 1.94
CA PHE A 554 20.16 5.18 1.14
C PHE A 554 19.72 4.84 -0.29
N SER A 555 19.10 5.81 -0.96
CA SER A 555 18.47 5.61 -2.27
C SER A 555 19.37 5.02 -3.36
N PRO A 556 20.70 5.27 -3.42
CA PRO A 556 21.56 4.59 -4.38
C PRO A 556 21.60 3.06 -4.23
N LEU A 557 21.83 2.56 -3.00
CA LEU A 557 21.87 1.12 -2.74
C LEU A 557 20.50 0.50 -2.98
N ARG A 558 19.43 1.16 -2.51
CA ARG A 558 18.06 0.69 -2.71
C ARG A 558 17.65 0.64 -4.19
N ALA A 559 18.05 1.64 -4.98
CA ALA A 559 17.80 1.64 -6.42
C ALA A 559 18.59 0.54 -7.15
N TYR A 560 19.78 0.20 -6.67
CA TYR A 560 20.62 -0.85 -7.26
C TYR A 560 20.12 -2.26 -6.94
N LEU A 561 19.67 -2.51 -5.69
CA LEU A 561 19.20 -3.81 -5.22
C LEU A 561 18.21 -4.49 -6.18
N ASP A 562 17.15 -3.79 -6.59
CA ASP A 562 16.12 -4.37 -7.46
C ASP A 562 16.42 -4.22 -8.97
N GLY A 563 17.67 -3.89 -9.34
CA GLY A 563 18.13 -3.82 -10.72
C GLY A 563 17.68 -2.59 -11.53
N PRO A 564 18.17 -2.43 -12.76
CA PRO A 564 17.90 -1.24 -13.59
C PRO A 564 16.58 -1.32 -14.38
N ASP A 565 15.93 -2.48 -14.47
CA ASP A 565 14.69 -2.63 -15.23
C ASP A 565 13.53 -1.90 -14.53
N PRO A 566 12.87 -0.93 -15.21
CA PRO A 566 11.73 -0.25 -14.62
C PRO A 566 10.63 -1.20 -14.22
N LYS A 567 10.34 -2.24 -14.99
CA LYS A 567 9.22 -3.14 -14.74
C LYS A 567 9.35 -3.89 -13.42
N TYR A 568 10.55 -4.35 -13.09
CA TYR A 568 10.79 -5.24 -11.96
C TYR A 568 11.26 -4.52 -10.69
N ASN A 569 11.81 -3.31 -10.83
CA ASN A 569 12.26 -2.56 -9.66
C ASN A 569 11.08 -1.86 -8.96
N ALA A 570 10.77 -2.35 -7.75
CA ALA A 570 9.68 -1.89 -6.90
C ALA A 570 10.00 -0.58 -6.16
N ASN A 571 11.25 -0.12 -6.16
CA ASN A 571 11.68 1.09 -5.48
C ASN A 571 11.17 2.36 -6.19
N ARG A 572 9.93 2.76 -5.90
CA ARG A 572 9.21 3.85 -6.60
C ARG A 572 8.43 4.72 -5.61
N GLY A 573 7.99 5.89 -6.08
CA GLY A 573 7.16 6.81 -5.29
C GLY A 573 7.90 7.42 -4.11
N ILE A 574 7.22 7.53 -2.96
CA ILE A 574 7.79 8.10 -1.72
C ILE A 574 8.98 7.26 -1.22
N GLU A 575 8.87 5.93 -1.28
CA GLU A 575 9.89 5.03 -0.74
C GLU A 575 11.19 5.00 -1.58
N ARG A 576 11.21 5.61 -2.78
CA ARG A 576 12.38 5.62 -3.69
C ARG A 576 13.58 6.40 -3.16
N GLY A 577 13.43 7.11 -2.05
CA GLY A 577 14.54 7.81 -1.45
C GLY A 577 14.22 8.72 -0.28
N CYS A 578 14.63 9.99 -0.37
CA CYS A 578 14.38 10.98 0.68
C CYS A 578 12.89 11.14 0.98
N GLU A 579 12.46 10.68 2.15
CA GLU A 579 11.06 10.74 2.58
C GLU A 579 10.72 11.97 3.43
N ALA A 580 11.70 12.85 3.70
CA ALA A 580 11.52 14.08 4.45
C ALA A 580 10.41 14.94 3.84
N GLY A 581 9.37 15.25 4.63
CA GLY A 581 8.20 15.99 4.15
C GLY A 581 7.25 15.19 3.25
N ARG A 582 7.51 13.90 3.01
CA ARG A 582 6.72 13.01 2.15
C ARG A 582 6.08 11.86 2.93
N SER A 583 6.87 11.20 3.80
CA SER A 583 6.38 10.16 4.71
C SER A 583 6.42 10.58 6.18
N PHE A 584 7.37 11.44 6.56
CA PHE A 584 7.55 11.86 7.94
C PHE A 584 8.00 13.33 8.01
N MET A 585 7.96 13.88 9.21
CA MET A 585 8.57 15.16 9.56
C MET A 585 9.30 15.03 10.91
N ALA A 586 10.02 16.07 11.32
CA ALA A 586 10.74 16.09 12.58
C ALA A 586 10.37 17.28 13.46
N LEU A 587 10.58 17.12 14.75
CA LEU A 587 10.54 18.16 15.78
C LEU A 587 11.91 18.20 16.48
N GLY A 588 12.59 19.34 16.38
CA GLY A 588 13.88 19.55 17.03
C GLY A 588 13.75 19.74 18.54
N ALA A 589 14.89 19.66 19.25
CA ALA A 589 14.96 19.90 20.69
C ALA A 589 14.57 21.34 21.09
N ASP A 590 14.59 22.28 20.15
CA ASP A 590 14.11 23.65 20.32
C ASP A 590 12.58 23.80 20.16
N GLY A 591 11.87 22.70 19.87
CA GLY A 591 10.43 22.67 19.66
C GLY A 591 9.99 23.11 18.26
N ARG A 592 10.92 23.31 17.31
CA ARG A 592 10.58 23.69 15.93
C ARG A 592 10.47 22.49 15.00
N PHE A 593 9.53 22.58 14.07
CA PHE A 593 9.37 21.56 13.03
C PHE A 593 10.40 21.70 11.92
N ALA A 594 10.82 20.56 11.38
CA ALA A 594 11.73 20.45 10.24
C ALA A 594 11.32 19.29 9.32
N PRO A 595 11.73 19.26 8.05
CA PRO A 595 11.44 18.13 7.17
C PRO A 595 12.08 16.82 7.66
N CYS A 596 13.25 16.91 8.29
CA CYS A 596 13.93 15.83 9.01
C CYS A 596 14.96 16.40 9.99
N LEU A 597 15.46 15.61 10.95
CA LEU A 597 16.46 16.03 11.94
C LEU A 597 17.84 16.37 11.35
N HIS A 598 18.10 16.01 10.09
CA HIS A 598 19.34 16.36 9.41
C HIS A 598 19.25 17.64 8.59
N TRP A 599 18.06 18.23 8.54
CA TRP A 599 17.86 19.51 7.92
C TRP A 599 18.51 20.57 8.82
N LYS A 600 19.72 21.01 8.49
CA LYS A 600 20.39 22.08 9.23
C LYS A 600 19.50 23.31 9.19
N SER A 601 19.04 23.76 10.35
CA SER A 601 18.47 25.09 10.51
C SER A 601 19.52 26.12 10.14
N GLY A 602 19.32 26.84 9.03
CA GLY A 602 20.13 28.01 8.68
C GLY A 602 21.03 27.84 7.45
N GLU A 603 20.60 28.36 6.31
CA GLU A 603 20.95 29.75 5.92
C GLU A 603 20.36 30.10 4.55
N THR A 604 20.08 29.13 3.68
CA THR A 604 19.65 29.44 2.30
C THR A 604 18.13 29.40 2.14
N LEU A 605 17.48 28.27 2.43
CA LEU A 605 16.02 28.15 2.24
C LEU A 605 15.21 28.96 3.27
N GLN A 606 15.66 28.98 4.53
CA GLN A 606 15.00 29.74 5.58
C GLN A 606 15.19 31.25 5.43
N ARG A 607 16.35 31.76 4.95
CA ARG A 607 16.49 33.21 4.69
C ARG A 607 15.60 33.68 3.53
N GLU A 608 15.49 32.90 2.46
CA GLU A 608 14.65 33.26 1.32
C GLU A 608 13.15 33.18 1.66
N LEU A 609 12.76 32.31 2.59
CA LEU A 609 11.37 32.20 3.06
C LEU A 609 11.03 33.14 4.22
N GLN A 610 12.02 33.53 5.05
CA GLN A 610 11.85 34.43 6.20
C GLN A 610 12.07 35.92 5.87
N SER A 611 12.64 36.27 4.71
CA SER A 611 12.98 37.68 4.43
C SER A 611 11.78 38.60 4.21
N ASP A 612 10.57 38.07 4.01
CA ASP A 612 9.34 38.88 3.79
C ASP A 612 8.19 38.62 4.78
N ARG A 613 8.34 37.70 5.74
CA ARG A 613 7.31 37.42 6.76
C ARG A 613 7.96 37.41 8.15
N GLY A 614 7.84 38.55 8.86
CA GLY A 614 8.39 38.72 10.20
C GLY A 614 7.84 37.68 11.18
N ASP A 615 8.73 37.02 11.94
CA ASP A 615 8.50 36.18 13.14
C ASP A 615 7.33 35.16 13.15
N SER A 616 6.60 34.95 12.05
CA SER A 616 5.34 34.20 12.05
C SER A 616 5.43 32.76 11.55
N ASP A 617 6.63 32.24 11.27
CA ASP A 617 6.83 30.86 10.79
C ASP A 617 6.97 29.84 11.93
N ASN A 618 6.45 30.21 13.11
CA ASN A 618 6.22 29.29 14.21
C ASN A 618 4.85 28.64 13.93
N THR A 619 4.78 27.70 12.97
CA THR A 619 3.57 26.90 12.79
C THR A 619 3.26 26.22 14.12
N GLU A 620 2.21 26.66 14.79
CA GLU A 620 1.92 26.28 16.18
C GLU A 620 1.60 24.79 16.30
N ASN A 621 1.25 24.13 15.20
CA ASN A 621 0.69 22.79 15.16
C ASN A 621 1.21 21.98 13.95
N LEU A 622 1.19 20.66 14.11
CA LEU A 622 1.64 19.61 13.21
C LEU A 622 0.93 19.66 11.85
N VAL A 623 -0.39 19.87 11.85
CA VAL A 623 -1.21 19.89 10.62
C VAL A 623 -0.84 21.07 9.75
N GLU A 624 -0.76 22.26 10.34
CA GLU A 624 -0.38 23.49 9.66
C GLU A 624 1.01 23.35 9.03
N TYR A 625 1.98 22.80 9.78
CA TYR A 625 3.31 22.53 9.24
C TYR A 625 3.24 21.55 8.06
N TRP A 626 2.55 20.42 8.21
CA TRP A 626 2.49 19.39 7.18
C TRP A 626 1.84 19.86 5.88
N GLU A 627 0.76 20.64 5.96
CA GLU A 627 -0.03 21.04 4.79
C GLU A 627 0.50 22.33 4.14
N HIS A 628 1.00 23.27 4.95
CA HIS A 628 1.19 24.64 4.50
C HIS A 628 2.62 25.17 4.63
N ALA A 629 3.54 24.44 5.29
CA ALA A 629 4.92 24.89 5.39
C ALA A 629 5.57 25.03 4.00
N PRO A 630 6.07 26.22 3.63
CA PRO A 630 6.70 26.45 2.33
C PRO A 630 7.90 25.53 2.08
N ALA A 631 8.66 25.20 3.13
CA ALA A 631 9.77 24.26 3.04
C ALA A 631 9.34 22.86 2.56
N LEU A 632 8.18 22.37 3.03
CA LEU A 632 7.63 21.08 2.58
C LEU A 632 7.09 21.17 1.15
N GLN A 633 6.41 22.27 0.80
CA GLN A 633 5.93 22.49 -0.58
C GLN A 633 7.09 22.50 -1.57
N ALA A 634 8.15 23.27 -1.29
CA ALA A 634 9.35 23.32 -2.10
C ALA A 634 10.02 21.94 -2.24
N LEU A 635 10.08 21.14 -1.15
CA LEU A 635 10.60 19.77 -1.19
C LEU A 635 9.77 18.80 -2.03
N ARG A 636 8.45 18.94 -1.99
CA ARG A 636 7.50 18.11 -2.73
C ARG A 636 7.54 18.44 -4.22
N GLU A 637 7.65 19.73 -4.58
CA GLU A 637 7.72 20.22 -5.95
C GLU A 637 9.10 20.02 -6.59
N ASN A 638 10.17 20.50 -5.94
CA ASN A 638 11.51 20.57 -6.52
C ASN A 638 12.34 19.31 -6.28
N GLY A 639 11.99 18.51 -5.26
CA GLY A 639 12.77 17.33 -4.89
C GLY A 639 12.91 16.29 -6.00
N GLU A 640 12.01 16.31 -7.00
CA GLU A 640 11.98 15.29 -8.06
C GLU A 640 12.95 15.56 -9.21
N THR A 641 13.41 16.80 -9.39
CA THR A 641 14.19 17.20 -10.57
C THR A 641 15.55 17.75 -10.18
N ARG A 642 16.55 16.88 -10.15
CA ARG A 642 17.97 17.28 -10.15
C ARG A 642 18.49 17.21 -11.58
N GLN A 643 19.00 18.31 -12.12
CA GLN A 643 19.48 18.36 -13.51
C GLN A 643 20.52 17.27 -13.83
N HIS A 644 21.40 16.94 -12.87
CA HIS A 644 22.40 15.88 -13.03
C HIS A 644 21.84 14.44 -12.96
N CYS A 645 20.59 14.25 -12.52
CA CYS A 645 19.90 12.96 -12.53
C CYS A 645 19.05 12.75 -13.79
N ALA A 646 18.84 13.79 -14.59
CA ALA A 646 18.02 13.69 -15.80
C ALA A 646 18.63 12.68 -16.78
N GLY A 647 17.84 11.67 -17.18
CA GLY A 647 18.29 10.61 -18.07
C GLY A 647 19.09 9.49 -17.39
N CYS A 648 19.26 9.54 -16.07
CA CYS A 648 19.80 8.41 -15.30
C CYS A 648 18.84 7.21 -15.36
N CYS A 649 19.36 5.99 -15.54
CA CYS A 649 18.54 4.77 -15.57
C CYS A 649 17.78 4.51 -14.25
N TYR A 650 18.20 5.16 -13.15
CA TYR A 650 17.58 5.10 -11.83
C TYR A 650 16.78 6.36 -11.46
N GLU A 651 16.59 7.33 -12.37
CA GLU A 651 15.90 8.61 -12.08
C GLU A 651 14.52 8.42 -11.41
N ARG A 652 13.77 7.40 -11.84
CA ARG A 652 12.44 7.09 -11.28
C ARG A 652 12.48 6.27 -9.99
N ARG A 653 13.68 5.88 -9.53
CA ARG A 653 13.90 4.89 -8.47
C ARG A 653 14.91 5.31 -7.42
N CYS A 654 15.56 6.44 -7.62
CA CYS A 654 16.50 7.01 -6.68
C CYS A 654 16.08 8.45 -6.44
N LEU A 655 15.80 8.78 -5.18
CA LEU A 655 15.64 10.16 -4.74
C LEU A 655 16.73 10.45 -3.69
N PRO A 656 17.84 11.09 -4.08
CA PRO A 656 18.93 11.39 -3.13
C PRO A 656 18.46 12.21 -1.94
N CYS A 657 19.21 12.15 -0.84
CA CYS A 657 18.94 12.97 0.34
C CYS A 657 18.89 14.46 -0.03
N GLN A 658 17.77 15.11 0.31
CA GLN A 658 17.57 16.54 0.03
C GLN A 658 18.20 17.44 1.10
N ALA A 659 18.51 16.89 2.29
CA ALA A 659 19.27 17.59 3.32
C ALA A 659 20.77 17.67 3.01
N CYS A 660 21.24 16.93 2.00
CA CYS A 660 22.63 17.01 1.56
C CYS A 660 22.80 18.19 0.60
N GLU A 661 23.58 19.19 1.02
CA GLU A 661 23.94 20.37 0.20
C GLU A 661 24.65 19.99 -1.11
N GLU A 662 24.72 20.94 -2.05
CA GLU A 662 25.33 20.83 -3.40
C GLU A 662 26.84 20.49 -3.41
N GLY A 663 27.44 20.18 -2.26
CA GLY A 663 28.85 19.78 -2.12
C GLY A 663 29.14 18.28 -2.30
N VAL A 664 28.12 17.42 -2.39
CA VAL A 664 28.33 16.00 -2.73
C VAL A 664 28.66 15.90 -4.22
N THR A 665 29.95 15.83 -4.54
CA THR A 665 30.41 15.62 -5.91
C THR A 665 30.41 14.12 -6.25
N GLY A 666 29.68 13.76 -7.30
CA GLY A 666 29.64 12.41 -7.87
C GLY A 666 28.45 11.56 -7.42
N CYS A 667 27.68 11.04 -8.38
CA CYS A 667 26.68 10.02 -8.12
C CYS A 667 27.39 8.67 -7.94
N PRO A 668 27.14 7.91 -6.87
CA PRO A 668 27.80 6.59 -6.72
C PRO A 668 27.32 5.55 -7.74
N LEU A 669 26.28 5.88 -8.52
CA LEU A 669 25.76 5.07 -9.62
C LEU A 669 26.14 5.61 -11.01
N SER A 670 26.85 6.74 -11.11
CA SER A 670 27.37 7.18 -12.42
C SER A 670 28.51 6.27 -12.87
N ASN A 671 28.56 6.00 -14.17
CA ASN A 671 29.66 5.28 -14.81
C ASN A 671 30.92 6.13 -14.94
#